data_AF-A0A2V6Z1Y0-F1
#
_entry.id   AF-A0A2V6Z1Y0-F1
#
_cell.length_a   1.000
_cell.length_b   1.000
_cell.length_c   1.000
_cell.angle_alpha   90.00
_cell.angle_beta   90.00
_cell.angle_gamma   90.00
#
_symmetry.space_group_name_H-M   'P 1'
#
loop_
_entity.id
_entity.type
_entity.pdbx_description
1 polymer ?
#
loop_
_entity_poly.entity_id
_entity_poly.type
_entity_poly.pdbx_seq_one_letter_code
_entity_poly.pdbx_strand_id
1 'polypeptide(L)'
;MALFRDRSDGVVAAQAANGNGTAEPSRRVDTARYDLKTRVHRQLIERLDLAKLSSLPSDVVQQQIRRIVEDMLVADETPLSRQEREDLVREVQDETFGLGPIEPLMQDPTVADILVNGAHEVYVERRGKLERTNAIFRDDAHLLQIIDRIVSAVGRRVDESSPMVDARLPDGSRINAIIPPLALDGPVLSIRRFAVDPLKMSDLIVNGTVTPALADVLRGAVQARLNILVSGGTGAGKTTLLNVLSNAIPATERIVTIEDSAELQLQQDHVVRLETRPPNIEGKGAVAQRDLVRNALRMRPDRIVVGEVRGGEVLDMLQAMNTGHDGSLSTVHANSSRDALSRLETMILMSGLALPVRAMRDYIASALDAIVHVARLSDGTRKVVRVTEIVGMEEDVITSQDIFIFEQGRLGQAGYEPEETQLLKAQATASRLDVVAGRSSLVAQLTALAQQAGSRQAAGDLLLLLAVFIGIGAAVGGWRTGSAGGALVAGIVSGFLPVGYFLYKRQRRLQRFQERFADAVDMISRSMRAGNALTSAIQLVGEEMADPIGQEFRQVAEEIRLGLDPTEALGGLKTRVPSEDVAFFCTAVNIQRVAGGNLAEILDRLSDVIRKRFELLSHARVLSSQQRYAAIFVGLSPVVFSILFYFISPGYFDPLIESPSAPMLVGGGLLMQIIGFAVIWRMARIKV
;
A
#
# COMPACT_ATOMS: atom_id res chain seq x y z
N MET A 1 -38.04 50.42 -9.58
CA MET A 1 -37.22 49.20 -9.78
C MET A 1 -35.77 49.59 -9.51
N ALA A 2 -35.23 49.61 -8.29
CA ALA A 2 -35.11 48.52 -7.29
C ALA A 2 -34.48 47.28 -7.98
N LEU A 3 -33.31 46.75 -7.64
CA LEU A 3 -32.50 46.81 -6.42
C LEU A 3 -31.01 46.59 -6.74
N PHE A 4 -30.15 47.47 -6.22
CA PHE A 4 -28.75 47.17 -5.87
C PHE A 4 -28.32 48.17 -4.80
N ARG A 5 -28.42 47.78 -3.52
CA ARG A 5 -27.51 48.17 -2.43
C ARG A 5 -28.00 47.66 -1.07
N ASP A 6 -26.99 47.27 -0.29
CA ASP A 6 -26.88 47.36 1.16
C ASP A 6 -27.51 46.27 2.02
N ARG A 7 -26.65 45.44 2.63
CA ARG A 7 -26.83 44.80 3.95
C ARG A 7 -25.47 44.33 4.49
N SER A 8 -24.64 45.30 4.89
CA SER A 8 -23.82 45.14 6.09
C SER A 8 -24.68 45.57 7.28
N ASP A 9 -25.04 44.63 8.16
CA ASP A 9 -25.35 44.81 9.58
C ASP A 9 -26.22 43.64 10.08
N GLY A 10 -25.80 43.01 11.18
CA GLY A 10 -26.71 42.18 11.99
C GLY A 10 -26.26 40.75 12.24
N VAL A 11 -25.09 40.53 12.84
CA VAL A 11 -24.86 39.35 13.72
C VAL A 11 -24.17 39.80 15.00
N VAL A 12 -24.87 40.59 15.83
CA VAL A 12 -24.57 40.72 17.27
C VAL A 12 -25.89 40.94 18.00
N ALA A 13 -26.58 39.85 18.36
CA ALA A 13 -27.56 39.82 19.45
C ALA A 13 -28.05 38.38 19.69
N ALA A 14 -27.38 37.66 20.60
CA ALA A 14 -28.07 36.74 21.51
C ALA A 14 -27.13 36.42 22.68
N GLN A 15 -27.66 36.60 23.90
CA GLN A 15 -27.11 36.18 25.20
C GLN A 15 -26.12 37.13 25.91
N ALA A 16 -26.62 38.32 26.21
CA ALA A 16 -26.31 38.99 27.47
C ALA A 16 -27.60 39.09 28.30
N ALA A 17 -27.81 38.17 29.23
CA ALA A 17 -28.63 38.32 30.45
C ALA A 17 -28.75 36.96 31.17
N ASN A 18 -27.77 36.66 32.02
CA ASN A 18 -28.00 36.00 33.31
C ASN A 18 -26.73 36.16 34.15
N GLY A 19 -26.64 37.30 34.84
CA GLY A 19 -25.75 37.43 35.99
C GLY A 19 -26.37 36.73 37.18
N ASN A 20 -25.69 35.71 37.70
CA ASN A 20 -25.64 35.44 39.13
C ASN A 20 -24.37 34.65 39.43
N GLY A 21 -23.62 35.16 40.42
CA GLY A 21 -22.20 34.90 40.64
C GLY A 21 -21.82 33.44 40.90
N THR A 22 -20.59 33.09 40.52
CA THR A 22 -19.76 31.98 41.05
C THR A 22 -18.40 31.86 40.30
N ALA A 23 -17.74 32.96 39.93
CA ALA A 23 -16.49 32.91 39.13
C ALA A 23 -15.26 33.62 39.75
N GLU A 24 -15.20 33.79 41.08
CA GLU A 24 -14.13 34.54 41.75
C GLU A 24 -13.24 33.82 42.80
N PRO A 25 -13.40 32.54 43.21
CA PRO A 25 -12.44 31.92 44.12
C PRO A 25 -11.14 31.46 43.44
N SER A 26 -11.21 30.90 42.22
CA SER A 26 -10.07 30.24 41.57
C SER A 26 -9.01 31.22 41.05
N ARG A 27 -9.42 32.32 40.39
CA ARG A 27 -8.49 33.32 39.85
C ARG A 27 -7.59 34.00 40.90
N ARG A 28 -8.10 34.24 42.12
CA ARG A 28 -7.33 34.89 43.20
C ARG A 28 -6.28 33.96 43.82
N VAL A 29 -6.55 32.66 43.88
CA VAL A 29 -5.63 31.65 44.40
C VAL A 29 -4.46 31.44 43.42
N ASP A 30 -4.73 31.47 42.12
CA ASP A 30 -3.71 31.33 41.08
C ASP A 30 -2.73 32.52 41.06
N THR A 31 -3.20 33.76 41.25
CA THR A 31 -2.33 34.95 41.33
C THR A 31 -1.41 34.92 42.54
N ALA A 32 -1.92 34.55 43.72
CA ALA A 32 -1.11 34.49 44.94
C ALA A 32 -0.02 33.41 44.88
N ARG A 33 -0.33 32.25 44.28
CA ARG A 33 0.63 31.15 44.05
C ARG A 33 1.71 31.58 43.04
N TYR A 34 1.31 32.26 41.97
CA TYR A 34 2.21 32.80 40.96
C TYR A 34 3.17 33.86 41.51
N ASP A 35 2.67 34.76 42.36
CA ASP A 35 3.50 35.77 43.04
C ASP A 35 4.50 35.14 44.01
N LEU A 36 4.07 34.13 44.78
CA LEU A 36 4.94 33.38 45.68
C LEU A 36 6.06 32.68 44.90
N LYS A 37 5.70 32.00 43.80
CA LYS A 37 6.66 31.35 42.90
C LYS A 37 7.70 32.32 42.36
N THR A 38 7.25 33.47 41.86
CA THR A 38 8.13 34.51 41.30
C THR A 38 9.12 35.03 42.35
N ARG A 39 8.67 35.22 43.60
CA ARG A 39 9.56 35.62 44.71
C ARG A 39 10.59 34.54 45.04
N VAL A 40 10.16 33.29 45.21
CA VAL A 40 11.03 32.16 45.52
C VAL A 40 12.09 31.97 44.43
N HIS A 41 11.69 32.04 43.15
CA HIS A 41 12.62 31.92 42.02
C HIS A 41 13.64 33.06 41.97
N ARG A 42 13.21 34.31 42.23
CA ARG A 42 14.13 35.46 42.27
C ARG A 42 15.18 35.33 43.36
N GLN A 43 14.75 34.99 44.58
CA GLN A 43 15.68 34.78 45.69
C GLN A 43 16.57 33.55 45.45
N LEU A 44 16.07 32.53 44.74
CA LEU A 44 16.85 31.36 44.38
C LEU A 44 18.00 31.75 43.45
N ILE A 45 17.74 32.54 42.40
CA ILE A 45 18.77 33.07 41.48
C ILE A 45 19.80 33.91 42.24
N GLU A 46 19.37 34.75 43.18
CA GLU A 46 20.27 35.60 43.97
C GLU A 46 21.19 34.79 44.91
N ARG A 47 20.75 33.61 45.35
CA ARG A 47 21.55 32.69 46.20
C ARG A 47 22.32 31.63 45.42
N LEU A 48 21.96 31.39 44.15
CA LEU A 48 22.60 30.39 43.31
C LEU A 48 23.82 30.98 42.60
N ASP A 49 25.00 30.49 42.98
CA ASP A 49 26.23 30.71 42.23
C ASP A 49 26.26 29.73 41.03
N LEU A 50 25.63 30.14 39.91
CA LEU A 50 25.49 29.37 38.67
C LEU A 50 26.83 28.78 38.16
N ALA A 51 27.95 29.42 38.47
CA ALA A 51 29.30 28.98 38.09
C ALA A 51 29.76 27.69 38.81
N LYS A 52 29.22 27.38 40.00
CA LYS A 52 29.57 26.16 40.75
C LYS A 52 28.72 24.94 40.34
N LEU A 53 27.50 25.17 39.86
CA LEU A 53 26.51 24.12 39.59
C LEU A 53 26.70 23.43 38.24
N SER A 54 27.36 24.08 37.29
CA SER A 54 27.66 23.53 35.96
C SER A 54 28.65 22.36 35.97
N SER A 55 29.33 22.12 37.10
CA SER A 55 30.33 21.06 37.27
C SER A 55 29.82 19.81 38.01
N LEU A 56 28.60 19.86 38.55
CA LEU A 56 28.01 18.80 39.35
C LEU A 56 27.05 17.92 38.53
N PRO A 57 26.93 16.62 38.85
CA PRO A 57 25.87 15.76 38.32
C PRO A 57 24.47 16.33 38.60
N SER A 58 23.55 16.19 37.63
CA SER A 58 22.22 16.83 37.63
C SER A 58 21.32 16.42 38.80
N ASP A 59 21.48 15.19 39.31
CA ASP A 59 20.78 14.66 40.48
C ASP A 59 21.21 15.35 41.79
N VAL A 60 22.51 15.62 41.95
CA VAL A 60 23.06 16.32 43.11
C VAL A 60 22.61 17.78 43.14
N VAL A 61 22.60 18.43 41.96
CA VAL A 61 22.13 19.81 41.77
C VAL A 61 20.64 19.93 42.13
N GLN A 62 19.81 19.02 41.62
CA GLN A 62 18.37 19.01 41.92
C GLN A 62 18.10 18.81 43.41
N GLN A 63 18.85 17.94 44.10
CA GLN A 63 18.70 17.74 45.55
C GLN A 63 19.12 18.95 46.38
N GLN A 64 20.22 19.61 46.02
CA GLN A 64 20.65 20.84 46.71
C GLN A 64 19.62 21.95 46.55
N ILE A 65 19.06 22.12 45.36
CA ILE A 65 18.07 23.16 45.08
C ILE A 65 16.75 22.87 45.76
N ARG A 66 16.33 21.60 45.80
CA ARG A 66 15.18 21.19 46.62
C ARG A 66 15.37 21.64 48.08
N ARG A 67 16.53 21.38 48.68
CA ARG A 67 16.82 21.80 50.06
C ARG A 67 16.77 23.31 50.22
N ILE A 68 17.40 24.06 49.31
CA ILE A 68 17.41 25.53 49.35
C ILE A 68 15.98 26.09 49.26
N VAL A 69 15.17 25.58 48.33
CA VAL A 69 13.77 25.99 48.17
C VAL A 69 12.94 25.60 49.39
N GLU A 70 13.12 24.40 49.94
CA GLU A 70 12.45 23.97 51.17
C GLU A 70 12.78 24.87 52.36
N ASP A 71 14.05 25.24 52.54
CA ASP A 71 14.52 26.15 53.60
C ASP A 71 13.91 27.55 53.43
N MET A 72 13.81 28.04 52.19
CA MET A 72 13.16 29.32 51.88
C MET A 72 11.67 29.31 52.20
N LEU A 73 10.98 28.21 51.88
CA LEU A 73 9.56 28.05 52.18
C LEU A 73 9.28 27.88 53.68
N VAL A 74 10.24 27.37 54.47
CA VAL A 74 10.13 27.40 55.94
C VAL A 74 10.31 28.83 56.47
N ALA A 75 11.25 29.59 55.91
CA ALA A 75 11.56 30.94 56.36
C ALA A 75 10.47 31.98 56.00
N ASP A 76 9.73 31.78 54.89
CA ASP A 76 8.69 32.71 54.43
C ASP A 76 7.32 32.52 55.14
N GLU A 77 7.25 31.66 56.17
CA GLU A 77 6.06 31.33 57.00
C GLU A 77 4.75 31.08 56.22
N THR A 78 4.84 30.74 54.94
CA THR A 78 3.67 30.66 54.08
C THR A 78 2.94 29.33 54.34
N PRO A 79 1.64 29.33 54.70
CA PRO A 79 0.91 28.10 55.03
C PRO A 79 0.58 27.32 53.76
N LEU A 80 1.52 26.49 53.32
CA LEU A 80 1.33 25.53 52.23
C LEU A 80 1.14 24.14 52.80
N SER A 81 0.22 23.37 52.23
CA SER A 81 0.16 21.93 52.44
C SER A 81 1.44 21.25 51.95
N ARG A 82 1.69 20.03 52.43
CA ARG A 82 2.84 19.23 51.97
C ARG A 82 2.82 19.01 50.45
N GLN A 83 1.65 18.82 49.86
CA GLN A 83 1.48 18.64 48.42
C GLN A 83 1.83 19.93 47.65
N GLU A 84 1.33 21.08 48.08
CA GLU A 84 1.61 22.36 47.43
C GLU A 84 3.09 22.74 47.50
N ARG A 85 3.76 22.40 48.61
CA ARG A 85 5.21 22.57 48.76
C ARG A 85 5.98 21.70 47.76
N GLU A 86 5.62 20.43 47.64
CA GLU A 86 6.26 19.53 46.67
C GLU A 86 6.03 19.98 45.22
N ASP A 87 4.82 20.46 44.89
CA ASP A 87 4.50 20.98 43.56
C ASP A 87 5.33 22.25 43.25
N LEU A 88 5.43 23.20 44.20
CA LEU A 88 6.21 24.42 44.03
C LEU A 88 7.70 24.14 43.85
N VAL A 89 8.25 23.17 44.58
CA VAL A 89 9.64 22.72 44.39
C VAL A 89 9.85 22.19 42.98
N ARG A 90 8.94 21.36 42.46
CA ARG A 90 9.03 20.84 41.09
C ARG A 90 8.94 21.96 40.07
N GLU A 91 7.97 22.87 40.20
CA GLU A 91 7.80 24.01 39.30
C GLU A 91 9.08 24.88 39.23
N VAL A 92 9.73 25.14 40.37
CA VAL A 92 10.98 25.92 40.42
C VAL A 92 12.16 25.16 39.80
N GLN A 93 12.21 23.84 39.98
CA GLN A 93 13.21 22.98 39.32
C GLN A 93 13.02 22.99 37.79
N ASP A 94 11.78 22.85 37.32
CA ASP A 94 11.42 22.87 35.91
C ASP A 94 11.75 24.23 35.27
N GLU A 95 11.57 25.34 36.00
CA GLU A 95 11.95 26.68 35.55
C GLU A 95 13.48 26.86 35.43
N THR A 96 14.21 26.32 36.40
CA THR A 96 15.66 26.50 36.49
C THR A 96 16.43 25.59 35.53
N PHE A 97 16.00 24.34 35.34
CA PHE A 97 16.73 23.34 34.54
C PHE A 97 15.92 22.72 33.41
N GLY A 98 14.60 22.72 33.51
CA GLY A 98 13.71 22.18 32.49
C GLY A 98 13.27 23.21 31.47
N LEU A 99 12.09 22.97 30.92
CA LEU A 99 11.41 23.78 29.92
C LEU A 99 10.42 24.78 30.55
N GLY A 100 10.52 25.03 31.85
CA GLY A 100 9.65 25.94 32.58
C GLY A 100 8.18 25.48 32.60
N PRO A 101 7.20 26.39 32.41
CA PRO A 101 5.78 26.07 32.52
C PRO A 101 5.27 24.96 31.60
N ILE A 102 5.99 24.65 30.52
CA ILE A 102 5.60 23.61 29.55
C ILE A 102 6.19 22.23 29.87
N GLU A 103 7.08 22.10 30.86
CA GLU A 103 7.69 20.82 31.27
C GLU A 103 6.64 19.75 31.63
N PRO A 104 5.58 20.04 32.42
CA PRO A 104 4.55 19.05 32.71
C PRO A 104 3.76 18.62 31.47
N LEU A 105 3.56 19.54 30.51
CA LEU A 105 2.88 19.25 29.24
C LEU A 105 3.74 18.37 28.33
N MET A 106 5.05 18.53 28.38
CA MET A 106 6.02 17.68 27.67
C MET A 106 6.11 16.26 28.25
N GLN A 107 5.74 16.07 29.51
CA GLN A 107 5.72 14.75 30.16
C GLN A 107 4.37 14.02 30.01
N ASP A 108 3.30 14.75 29.70
CA ASP A 108 1.95 14.20 29.58
C ASP A 108 1.76 13.40 28.29
N PRO A 109 1.60 12.07 28.31
CA PRO A 109 1.53 11.24 27.10
C PRO A 109 0.30 11.50 26.22
N THR A 110 -0.70 12.25 26.70
CA THR A 110 -1.91 12.55 25.94
C THR A 110 -1.81 13.84 25.11
N VAL A 111 -0.74 14.62 25.29
CA VAL A 111 -0.45 15.84 24.52
C VAL A 111 0.32 15.50 23.24
N ALA A 112 -0.23 15.87 22.08
CA ALA A 112 0.43 15.70 20.78
C ALA A 112 1.23 16.93 20.36
N ASP A 113 0.64 18.12 20.50
CA ASP A 113 1.25 19.39 20.14
C ASP A 113 1.15 20.38 21.31
N ILE A 114 2.14 21.26 21.45
CA ILE A 114 2.16 22.39 22.39
C ILE A 114 2.38 23.66 21.55
N LEU A 115 1.44 24.60 21.61
CA LEU A 115 1.47 25.84 20.84
C LEU A 115 1.47 27.02 21.81
N VAL A 116 2.53 27.81 21.80
CA VAL A 116 2.72 29.00 22.61
C VAL A 116 2.67 30.22 21.69
N ASN A 117 1.56 30.95 21.72
CA ASN A 117 1.36 32.14 20.90
C ASN A 117 1.89 33.43 21.57
N GLY A 118 2.41 33.32 22.78
CA GLY A 118 2.99 34.40 23.58
C GLY A 118 3.09 33.98 25.05
N ALA A 119 3.63 34.84 25.91
CA ALA A 119 3.91 34.47 27.30
C ALA A 119 2.69 33.97 28.10
N HIS A 120 1.48 34.42 27.77
CA HIS A 120 0.25 34.11 28.52
C HIS A 120 -0.76 33.24 27.74
N GLU A 121 -0.36 32.70 26.60
CA GLU A 121 -1.25 31.99 25.69
C GLU A 121 -0.63 30.66 25.22
N VAL A 122 -0.96 29.58 25.94
CA VAL A 122 -0.48 28.23 25.68
C VAL A 122 -1.65 27.28 25.42
N TYR A 123 -1.63 26.63 24.25
CA TYR A 123 -2.55 25.58 23.84
C TYR A 123 -1.87 24.23 23.73
N VAL A 124 -2.65 23.17 23.88
CA VAL A 124 -2.24 21.81 23.57
C VAL A 124 -3.23 21.11 22.65
N GLU A 125 -2.74 20.24 21.77
CA GLU A 125 -3.59 19.27 21.09
C GLU A 125 -3.70 17.99 21.92
N ARG A 126 -4.93 17.64 22.33
CA ARG A 126 -5.25 16.35 22.94
C ARG A 126 -6.30 15.66 22.10
N ARG A 127 -6.03 14.42 21.69
CA ARG A 127 -6.97 13.59 20.89
C ARG A 127 -7.54 14.35 19.66
N GLY A 128 -6.72 15.16 19.00
CA GLY A 128 -7.13 15.94 17.82
C GLY A 128 -7.80 17.28 18.13
N LYS A 129 -8.10 17.62 19.39
CA LYS A 129 -8.76 18.88 19.76
C LYS A 129 -7.77 19.83 20.42
N LEU A 130 -7.84 21.10 20.02
CA LEU A 130 -7.06 22.17 20.66
C LEU A 130 -7.75 22.61 21.95
N GLU A 131 -6.98 22.64 23.03
CA GLU A 131 -7.43 23.00 24.37
C GLU A 131 -6.49 24.05 24.94
N ARG A 132 -7.04 25.11 25.57
CA ARG A 132 -6.24 26.12 26.26
C ARG A 132 -5.77 25.57 27.60
N THR A 133 -4.50 25.76 27.93
CA THR A 133 -3.92 25.31 29.20
C THR A 133 -3.86 26.45 30.23
N ASN A 134 -3.52 26.07 31.47
CA ASN A 134 -3.20 27.01 32.54
C ASN A 134 -1.69 27.33 32.62
N ALA A 135 -0.88 26.80 31.70
CA ALA A 135 0.56 27.08 31.67
C ALA A 135 0.79 28.52 31.20
N ILE A 136 1.55 29.28 31.99
CA ILE A 136 1.80 30.71 31.76
C ILE A 136 3.28 31.00 32.01
N PHE A 137 3.93 31.63 31.04
CA PHE A 137 5.25 32.23 31.20
C PHE A 137 5.16 33.59 31.86
N ARG A 138 6.29 34.06 32.41
CA ARG A 138 6.30 35.31 33.17
C ARG A 138 6.11 36.54 32.31
N ASP A 139 6.86 36.56 31.23
CA ASP A 139 6.96 37.63 30.26
C ASP A 139 7.61 37.05 29.00
N ASP A 140 7.64 37.83 27.93
CA ASP A 140 8.28 37.44 26.67
C ASP A 140 9.79 37.19 26.85
N ALA A 141 10.44 37.87 27.79
CA ALA A 141 11.84 37.64 28.10
C ALA A 141 12.07 36.23 28.69
N HIS A 142 11.18 35.75 29.55
CA HIS A 142 11.21 34.39 30.08
C HIS A 142 11.00 33.37 28.95
N LEU A 143 10.00 33.58 28.07
CA LEU A 143 9.79 32.69 26.93
C LEU A 143 11.02 32.65 26.00
N LEU A 144 11.64 33.80 25.71
CA LEU A 144 12.90 33.88 24.96
C LEU A 144 14.03 33.11 25.62
N GLN A 145 14.20 33.20 26.95
CA GLN A 145 15.21 32.43 27.68
C GLN A 145 15.00 30.92 27.57
N ILE A 146 13.74 30.47 27.60
CA ILE A 146 13.41 29.05 27.41
C ILE A 146 13.68 28.61 25.96
N ILE A 147 13.28 29.42 24.97
CA ILE A 147 13.57 29.16 23.56
C ILE A 147 15.09 29.05 23.34
N ASP A 148 15.88 30.01 23.83
CA ASP A 148 17.33 30.03 23.67
C ASP A 148 17.99 28.80 24.32
N ARG A 149 17.53 28.39 25.52
CA ARG A 149 17.99 27.17 26.19
C ARG A 149 17.73 25.93 25.34
N ILE A 150 16.52 25.79 24.81
CA ILE A 150 16.14 24.65 23.97
C ILE A 150 17.01 24.59 22.70
N VAL A 151 17.13 25.73 22.02
CA VAL A 151 17.82 25.86 20.73
C VAL A 151 19.34 25.68 20.90
N SER A 152 19.91 26.19 21.99
CA SER A 152 21.33 26.02 22.34
C SER A 152 21.67 24.55 22.65
N ALA A 153 20.80 23.82 23.34
CA ALA A 153 21.01 22.40 23.66
C ALA A 153 21.12 21.51 22.40
N VAL A 154 20.48 21.91 21.30
CA VAL A 154 20.51 21.20 20.00
C VAL A 154 21.54 21.78 19.02
N GLY A 155 22.42 22.68 19.48
CA GLY A 155 23.50 23.27 18.69
C GLY A 155 23.02 24.24 17.60
N ARG A 156 21.85 24.85 17.79
CA ARG A 156 21.28 25.88 16.91
C ARG A 156 21.32 27.23 17.61
N ARG A 157 20.96 28.30 16.89
CA ARG A 157 20.89 29.67 17.41
C ARG A 157 19.63 30.34 16.91
N VAL A 158 19.02 31.19 17.74
CA VAL A 158 17.94 32.10 17.36
C VAL A 158 18.25 33.46 17.96
N ASP A 159 18.36 34.48 17.11
CA ASP A 159 18.68 35.85 17.49
C ASP A 159 18.15 36.83 16.43
N GLU A 160 18.35 38.13 16.60
CA GLU A 160 17.84 39.14 15.65
C GLU A 160 18.36 38.96 14.21
N SER A 161 19.51 38.30 14.02
CA SER A 161 20.07 38.02 12.69
C SER A 161 19.48 36.76 12.06
N SER A 162 19.01 35.82 12.90
CA SER A 162 18.31 34.59 12.49
C SER A 162 17.07 34.38 13.38
N PRO A 163 16.00 35.17 13.19
CA PRO A 163 14.85 35.25 14.10
C PRO A 163 13.88 34.06 14.01
N MET A 164 14.24 33.01 13.27
CA MET A 164 13.45 31.79 13.14
C MET A 164 14.37 30.58 13.24
N VAL A 165 13.86 29.50 13.82
CA VAL A 165 14.60 28.24 13.95
C VAL A 165 13.67 27.04 13.91
N ASP A 166 14.11 26.02 13.17
CA ASP A 166 13.55 24.68 13.19
C ASP A 166 14.61 23.72 13.73
N ALA A 167 14.25 22.92 14.72
CA ALA A 167 15.16 21.96 15.32
C ALA A 167 14.45 20.70 15.84
N ARG A 168 15.27 19.71 16.21
CA ARG A 168 14.83 18.44 16.77
C ARG A 168 15.44 18.23 18.14
N LEU A 169 14.58 17.97 19.11
CA LEU A 169 14.96 17.70 20.49
C LEU A 169 15.53 16.28 20.65
N PRO A 170 16.30 15.99 21.71
CA PRO A 170 16.86 14.65 21.96
C PRO A 170 15.83 13.53 22.08
N ASP A 171 14.60 13.86 22.53
CA ASP A 171 13.45 12.93 22.60
C ASP A 171 12.81 12.65 21.22
N GLY A 172 13.28 13.33 20.17
CA GLY A 172 12.79 13.22 18.80
C GLY A 172 11.71 14.24 18.44
N SER A 173 11.20 15.01 19.42
CA SER A 173 10.18 16.04 19.21
C SER A 173 10.71 17.17 18.32
N ARG A 174 9.82 17.79 17.54
CA ARG A 174 10.17 18.91 16.67
C ARG A 174 9.79 20.22 17.31
N ILE A 175 10.66 21.22 17.14
CA ILE A 175 10.42 22.57 17.62
C ILE A 175 10.59 23.57 16.49
N ASN A 176 9.65 24.50 16.43
CA ASN A 176 9.71 25.70 15.62
C ASN A 176 9.58 26.90 16.56
N ALA A 177 10.48 27.87 16.43
CA ALA A 177 10.40 29.12 17.17
C ALA A 177 10.59 30.30 16.23
N ILE A 178 9.82 31.37 16.46
CA ILE A 178 9.92 32.65 15.76
C ILE A 178 9.94 33.75 16.81
N ILE A 179 10.89 34.67 16.71
CA ILE A 179 11.08 35.78 17.65
C ILE A 179 10.92 37.14 16.95
N PRO A 180 10.75 38.24 17.70
CA PRO A 180 10.82 39.58 17.15
C PRO A 180 12.14 39.81 16.36
N PRO A 181 12.11 40.59 15.26
CA PRO A 181 11.01 41.43 14.79
C PRO A 181 9.97 40.73 13.90
N LEU A 182 10.10 39.42 13.62
CA LEU A 182 9.16 38.71 12.74
C LEU A 182 7.82 38.38 13.43
N ALA A 183 7.88 37.99 14.70
CA ALA A 183 6.69 37.81 15.52
C ALA A 183 6.38 39.12 16.26
N LEU A 184 5.39 39.86 15.76
CA LEU A 184 5.07 41.21 16.22
C LEU A 184 4.54 41.26 17.66
N ASP A 185 3.80 40.22 18.05
CA ASP A 185 3.13 40.13 19.35
C ASP A 185 4.00 39.43 20.43
N GLY A 186 5.29 39.25 20.15
CA GLY A 186 6.23 38.55 21.04
C GLY A 186 6.72 37.22 20.47
N PRO A 187 7.59 36.49 21.20
CA PRO A 187 8.12 35.20 20.77
C PRO A 187 7.03 34.11 20.71
N VAL A 188 7.08 33.29 19.66
CA VAL A 188 6.15 32.19 19.40
C VAL A 188 6.92 30.87 19.38
N LEU A 189 6.35 29.83 19.98
CA LEU A 189 6.94 28.50 20.06
C LEU A 189 5.91 27.43 19.71
N SER A 190 6.25 26.53 18.80
CA SER A 190 5.45 25.35 18.47
C SER A 190 6.28 24.09 18.67
N ILE A 191 5.79 23.16 19.49
CA ILE A 191 6.41 21.86 19.71
C ILE A 191 5.45 20.78 19.25
N ARG A 192 5.90 19.95 18.32
CA ARG A 192 5.22 18.74 17.90
C ARG A 192 5.90 17.55 18.52
N ARG A 193 5.23 16.88 19.46
CA ARG A 193 5.83 15.82 20.24
C ARG A 193 6.03 14.56 19.42
N PHE A 194 7.15 13.88 19.67
CA PHE A 194 7.37 12.55 19.16
C PHE A 194 6.56 11.55 19.97
N ALA A 195 5.67 10.81 19.32
CA ALA A 195 4.84 9.82 20.00
C ALA A 195 5.72 8.73 20.63
N VAL A 196 5.60 8.52 21.94
CA VAL A 196 6.42 7.56 22.69
C VAL A 196 6.02 6.11 22.36
N ASP A 197 4.72 5.86 22.15
CA ASP A 197 4.20 4.55 21.74
C ASP A 197 3.49 4.65 20.38
N PRO A 198 4.00 3.98 19.33
CA PRO A 198 3.34 3.95 18.04
C PRO A 198 2.07 3.10 18.11
N LEU A 199 0.98 3.61 17.53
CA LEU A 199 -0.28 2.86 17.40
C LEU A 199 -0.06 1.54 16.67
N LYS A 200 -0.83 0.52 17.05
CA LYS A 200 -0.89 -0.80 16.42
C LYS A 200 -2.17 -0.97 15.62
N MET A 201 -2.21 -2.00 14.77
CA MET A 201 -3.41 -2.34 14.00
C MET A 201 -4.62 -2.63 14.89
N SER A 202 -4.40 -3.27 16.05
CA SER A 202 -5.44 -3.49 17.06
C SER A 202 -6.08 -2.20 17.53
N ASP A 203 -5.29 -1.15 17.72
CA ASP A 203 -5.77 0.14 18.22
C ASP A 203 -6.59 0.85 17.15
N LEU A 204 -6.20 0.74 15.88
CA LEU A 204 -6.99 1.26 14.76
C LEU A 204 -8.34 0.54 14.61
N ILE A 205 -8.40 -0.76 14.91
CA ILE A 205 -9.65 -1.52 14.93
C ILE A 205 -10.54 -1.07 16.10
N VAL A 206 -9.97 -0.94 17.30
CA VAL A 206 -10.71 -0.49 18.51
C VAL A 206 -11.23 0.93 18.34
N ASN A 207 -10.45 1.83 17.75
CA ASN A 207 -10.87 3.20 17.44
C ASN A 207 -11.85 3.28 16.25
N GLY A 208 -12.13 2.14 15.60
CA GLY A 208 -12.96 2.06 14.42
C GLY A 208 -12.40 2.81 13.20
N THR A 209 -11.09 3.09 13.18
CA THR A 209 -10.40 3.71 12.03
C THR A 209 -10.38 2.76 10.83
N VAL A 210 -10.26 1.46 11.10
CA VAL A 210 -10.36 0.37 10.13
C VAL A 210 -11.25 -0.73 10.69
N THR A 211 -11.95 -1.47 9.83
CA THR A 211 -12.65 -2.69 10.24
C THR A 211 -11.69 -3.87 10.33
N PRO A 212 -12.02 -4.93 11.09
CA PRO A 212 -11.19 -6.15 11.13
C PRO A 212 -10.96 -6.76 9.74
N ALA A 213 -12.00 -6.83 8.91
CA ALA A 213 -11.90 -7.36 7.54
C ALA A 213 -10.96 -6.51 6.67
N LEU A 214 -11.06 -5.18 6.76
CA LEU A 214 -10.15 -4.29 6.04
C LEU A 214 -8.71 -4.41 6.55
N ALA A 215 -8.52 -4.54 7.86
CA ALA A 215 -7.21 -4.74 8.46
C ALA A 215 -6.52 -6.00 7.94
N ASP A 216 -7.25 -7.10 7.74
CA ASP A 216 -6.71 -8.33 7.16
C ASP A 216 -6.35 -8.16 5.68
N VAL A 217 -7.18 -7.46 4.88
CA VAL A 217 -6.87 -7.13 3.48
C VAL A 217 -5.59 -6.30 3.39
N LEU A 218 -5.48 -5.25 4.21
CA LEU A 218 -4.30 -4.38 4.21
C LEU A 218 -3.03 -5.11 4.69
N ARG A 219 -3.15 -5.98 5.71
CA ARG A 219 -2.04 -6.84 6.15
C ARG A 219 -1.59 -7.77 5.02
N GLY A 220 -2.54 -8.43 4.35
CA GLY A 220 -2.27 -9.31 3.22
C GLY A 220 -1.60 -8.58 2.06
N ALA A 221 -2.06 -7.36 1.74
CA ALA A 221 -1.46 -6.52 0.70
C ALA A 221 0.01 -6.18 1.00
N VAL A 222 0.34 -5.80 2.23
CA VAL A 222 1.73 -5.52 2.63
C VAL A 222 2.61 -6.77 2.54
N GLN A 223 2.11 -7.91 3.03
CA GLN A 223 2.83 -9.20 3.00
C GLN A 223 3.03 -9.72 1.57
N ALA A 224 2.07 -9.45 0.68
CA ALA A 224 2.14 -9.78 -0.74
C ALA A 224 3.02 -8.80 -1.55
N ARG A 225 3.70 -7.85 -0.89
CA ARG A 225 4.56 -6.83 -1.52
C ARG A 225 3.82 -5.95 -2.53
N LEU A 226 2.57 -5.60 -2.25
CA LEU A 226 1.87 -4.58 -3.03
C LEU A 226 2.38 -3.18 -2.65
N ASN A 227 2.59 -2.34 -3.66
CA ASN A 227 2.96 -0.94 -3.50
C ASN A 227 1.74 -0.12 -3.09
N ILE A 228 1.77 0.45 -1.89
CA ILE A 228 0.63 1.15 -1.29
C ILE A 228 0.95 2.63 -1.08
N LEU A 229 0.07 3.48 -1.58
CA LEU A 229 0.09 4.92 -1.35
C LEU A 229 -1.01 5.30 -0.35
N VAL A 230 -0.62 5.86 0.80
CA VAL A 230 -1.58 6.39 1.78
C VAL A 230 -1.84 7.87 1.48
N SER A 231 -3.09 8.23 1.23
CA SER A 231 -3.48 9.61 0.91
C SER A 231 -4.42 10.21 1.95
N GLY A 232 -4.48 11.53 2.03
CA GLY A 232 -5.33 12.25 2.99
C GLY A 232 -4.89 13.70 3.25
N GLY A 233 -5.80 14.48 3.82
CA GLY A 233 -5.53 15.87 4.22
C GLY A 233 -4.51 16.01 5.37
N THR A 234 -4.24 17.25 5.78
CA THR A 234 -3.40 17.53 6.95
C THR A 234 -4.07 16.99 8.21
N GLY A 235 -3.31 16.36 9.10
CA GLY A 235 -3.83 15.81 10.36
C GLY A 235 -4.76 14.59 10.23
N ALA A 236 -4.94 14.04 9.02
CA ALA A 236 -5.78 12.87 8.79
C ALA A 236 -5.20 11.55 9.34
N GLY A 237 -3.91 11.52 9.68
CA GLY A 237 -3.24 10.32 10.21
C GLY A 237 -2.55 9.45 9.15
N LYS A 238 -2.12 10.03 8.01
CA LYS A 238 -1.42 9.31 6.95
C LYS A 238 -0.17 8.57 7.44
N THR A 239 0.76 9.31 8.05
CA THR A 239 2.02 8.76 8.58
C THR A 239 1.76 7.72 9.66
N THR A 240 0.74 7.94 10.49
CA THR A 240 0.29 6.97 11.50
C THR A 240 -0.18 5.67 10.87
N LEU A 241 -1.04 5.73 9.85
CA LEU A 241 -1.49 4.54 9.14
C LEU A 241 -0.34 3.84 8.42
N LEU A 242 0.54 4.60 7.75
CA LEU A 242 1.73 4.03 7.11
C LEU A 242 2.60 3.29 8.13
N ASN A 243 2.84 3.89 9.30
CA ASN A 243 3.62 3.27 10.37
C ASN A 243 2.96 1.96 10.85
N VAL A 244 1.64 1.96 11.06
CA VAL A 244 0.88 0.75 11.42
C VAL A 244 0.97 -0.33 10.34
N LEU A 245 0.84 0.04 9.05
CA LEU A 245 0.94 -0.89 7.93
C LEU A 245 2.36 -1.48 7.81
N SER A 246 3.38 -0.67 8.08
CA SER A 246 4.78 -1.12 8.02
C SER A 246 5.09 -2.24 9.02
N ASN A 247 4.32 -2.38 10.11
CA ASN A 247 4.46 -3.50 11.04
C ASN A 247 4.09 -4.86 10.43
N ALA A 248 3.35 -4.89 9.31
CA ALA A 248 3.05 -6.12 8.59
C ALA A 248 4.19 -6.56 7.65
N ILE A 249 5.24 -5.75 7.50
CA ILE A 249 6.42 -6.11 6.69
C ILE A 249 7.20 -7.23 7.42
N PRO A 250 7.57 -8.33 6.73
CA PRO A 250 8.34 -9.42 7.32
C PRO A 250 9.68 -8.95 7.92
N ALA A 251 10.04 -9.47 9.10
CA ALA A 251 11.28 -9.10 9.80
C ALA A 251 12.58 -9.48 9.05
N THR A 252 12.49 -10.36 8.04
CA THR A 252 13.63 -10.76 7.21
C THR A 252 14.00 -9.74 6.14
N GLU A 253 13.15 -8.72 5.92
CA GLU A 253 13.35 -7.72 4.87
C GLU A 253 14.13 -6.52 5.39
N ARG A 254 15.07 -6.02 4.57
CA ARG A 254 15.81 -4.78 4.83
C ARG A 254 15.03 -3.59 4.32
N ILE A 255 14.74 -2.66 5.22
CA ILE A 255 13.87 -1.50 4.94
C ILE A 255 14.70 -0.23 5.03
N VAL A 256 14.58 0.65 4.02
CA VAL A 256 15.15 2.00 4.06
C VAL A 256 14.01 3.00 4.17
N THR A 257 13.95 3.78 5.24
CA THR A 257 12.98 4.88 5.38
C THR A 257 13.62 6.20 4.96
N ILE A 258 12.87 7.04 4.27
CA ILE A 258 13.31 8.36 3.81
C ILE A 258 12.25 9.38 4.18
N GLU A 259 12.60 10.32 5.03
CA GLU A 259 11.66 11.29 5.58
C GLU A 259 12.29 12.68 5.58
N ASP A 260 11.47 13.73 5.43
CA ASP A 260 11.96 15.09 5.65
C ASP A 260 12.48 15.26 7.07
N SER A 261 11.74 14.68 8.00
CA SER A 261 12.11 14.54 9.39
C SER A 261 11.59 13.21 9.90
N ALA A 262 12.42 12.43 10.61
CA ALA A 262 12.07 11.03 10.87
C ALA A 262 10.90 10.88 11.87
N GLU A 263 9.73 10.49 11.39
CA GLU A 263 8.49 10.20 12.16
C GLU A 263 8.25 8.70 12.29
N LEU A 264 8.68 7.91 11.31
CA LEU A 264 8.44 6.47 11.28
C LEU A 264 9.24 5.71 12.34
N GLN A 265 8.57 4.74 12.95
CA GLN A 265 9.06 3.88 14.03
C GLN A 265 8.75 2.41 13.70
N LEU A 266 9.53 1.88 12.76
CA LEU A 266 9.42 0.48 12.33
C LEU A 266 9.97 -0.46 13.41
N GLN A 267 9.31 -1.60 13.60
CA GLN A 267 9.64 -2.58 14.65
C GLN A 267 10.65 -3.65 14.18
N GLN A 268 10.95 -3.68 12.88
CA GLN A 268 11.90 -4.64 12.29
C GLN A 268 13.34 -4.28 12.66
N ASP A 269 14.20 -5.29 12.79
CA ASP A 269 15.62 -5.09 13.16
C ASP A 269 16.42 -4.41 12.02
N HIS A 270 16.12 -4.77 10.77
CA HIS A 270 16.91 -4.36 9.60
C HIS A 270 16.40 -3.06 8.96
N VAL A 271 16.30 -2.00 9.76
CA VAL A 271 15.80 -0.68 9.32
C VAL A 271 16.95 0.33 9.23
N VAL A 272 17.07 0.98 8.07
CA VAL A 272 17.95 2.12 7.86
C VAL A 272 17.09 3.38 7.76
N ARG A 273 17.32 4.35 8.64
CA ARG A 273 16.56 5.60 8.66
C ARG A 273 17.37 6.72 8.02
N LEU A 274 16.82 7.34 6.99
CA LEU A 274 17.42 8.47 6.29
C LEU A 274 16.52 9.70 6.46
N GLU A 275 17.15 10.83 6.74
CA GLU A 275 16.49 12.11 6.95
C GLU A 275 17.07 13.16 5.99
N THR A 276 16.21 14.00 5.42
CA THR A 276 16.67 15.13 4.59
C THR A 276 17.46 16.12 5.42
N ARG A 277 18.28 16.94 4.75
CA ARG A 277 18.99 18.03 5.40
C ARG A 277 18.67 19.34 4.68
N PRO A 278 18.07 20.34 5.35
CA PRO A 278 17.91 21.65 4.77
C PRO A 278 19.29 22.30 4.53
N PRO A 279 19.38 23.31 3.64
CA PRO A 279 20.63 24.07 3.50
C PRO A 279 21.03 24.73 4.82
N ASN A 280 22.33 24.94 5.00
CA ASN A 280 22.83 25.77 6.08
C ASN A 280 22.48 27.26 5.86
N ILE A 281 22.83 28.12 6.81
CA ILE A 281 22.57 29.58 6.75
C ILE A 281 23.20 30.22 5.48
N GLU A 282 24.27 29.62 4.95
CA GLU A 282 24.94 30.05 3.70
C GLU A 282 24.29 29.48 2.43
N GLY A 283 23.16 28.77 2.54
CA GLY A 283 22.45 28.16 1.40
C GLY A 283 23.08 26.87 0.86
N LYS A 284 24.07 26.30 1.54
CA LYS A 284 24.86 25.14 1.07
C LYS A 284 24.55 23.86 1.84
N GLY A 285 24.91 22.73 1.24
CA GLY A 285 24.87 21.42 1.90
C GLY A 285 23.47 20.83 2.08
N ALA A 286 22.46 21.31 1.35
CA ALA A 286 21.16 20.67 1.30
C ALA A 286 21.26 19.24 0.77
N VAL A 287 20.53 18.31 1.37
CA VAL A 287 20.35 16.94 0.89
C VAL A 287 18.86 16.73 0.72
N ALA A 288 18.40 16.69 -0.52
CA ALA A 288 16.99 16.57 -0.84
C ALA A 288 16.51 15.12 -0.71
N GLN A 289 15.21 14.94 -0.54
CA GLN A 289 14.59 13.62 -0.47
C GLN A 289 14.90 12.76 -1.71
N ARG A 290 14.92 13.39 -2.89
CA ARG A 290 15.29 12.76 -4.16
C ARG A 290 16.70 12.16 -4.15
N ASP A 291 17.66 12.86 -3.53
CA ASP A 291 19.05 12.38 -3.43
C ASP A 291 19.12 11.13 -2.56
N LEU A 292 18.35 11.11 -1.47
CA LEU A 292 18.25 9.96 -0.57
C LEU A 292 17.59 8.76 -1.25
N VAL A 293 16.53 8.95 -2.06
CA VAL A 293 15.88 7.88 -2.82
C VAL A 293 16.88 7.22 -3.78
N ARG A 294 17.64 8.03 -4.55
CA ARG A 294 18.67 7.52 -5.44
C ARG A 294 19.79 6.79 -4.73
N ASN A 295 20.22 7.32 -3.57
CA ASN A 295 21.22 6.67 -2.74
C ASN A 295 20.72 5.34 -2.17
N ALA A 296 19.45 5.28 -1.74
CA ALA A 296 18.84 4.10 -1.17
C ALA A 296 18.87 2.90 -2.13
N LEU A 297 18.70 3.12 -3.44
CA LEU A 297 18.81 2.06 -4.47
C LEU A 297 20.17 1.33 -4.46
N ARG A 298 21.23 1.94 -3.90
CA ARG A 298 22.56 1.33 -3.77
C ARG A 298 22.78 0.62 -2.43
N MET A 299 21.82 0.74 -1.51
CA MET A 299 21.90 0.17 -0.16
C MET A 299 21.34 -1.25 -0.07
N ARG A 300 21.02 -1.85 -1.24
CA ARG A 300 20.34 -3.16 -1.38
C ARG A 300 19.12 -3.30 -0.46
N PRO A 301 18.14 -2.36 -0.50
CA PRO A 301 16.91 -2.53 0.26
C PRO A 301 16.05 -3.64 -0.36
N ASP A 302 15.27 -4.32 0.47
CA ASP A 302 14.10 -5.07 0.00
C ASP A 302 12.91 -4.12 -0.21
N ARG A 303 12.78 -3.08 0.64
CA ARG A 303 11.74 -2.03 0.52
C ARG A 303 12.29 -0.64 0.76
N ILE A 304 11.74 0.33 0.04
CA ILE A 304 11.95 1.74 0.28
C ILE A 304 10.64 2.35 0.76
N VAL A 305 10.67 2.99 1.92
CA VAL A 305 9.50 3.66 2.50
C VAL A 305 9.76 5.15 2.50
N VAL A 306 8.94 5.90 1.76
CA VAL A 306 9.05 7.35 1.69
C VAL A 306 7.97 7.95 2.59
N GLY A 307 8.35 8.65 3.65
CA GLY A 307 7.40 9.11 4.68
C GLY A 307 6.27 9.96 4.11
N GLU A 308 6.61 10.93 3.27
CA GLU A 308 5.66 11.73 2.48
C GLU A 308 6.36 12.19 1.20
N VAL A 309 5.67 12.13 0.06
CA VAL A 309 6.14 12.72 -1.20
C VAL A 309 5.49 14.08 -1.45
N ARG A 310 6.31 15.03 -1.89
CA ARG A 310 5.96 16.44 -2.09
C ARG A 310 6.54 17.06 -3.37
N GLY A 311 7.38 16.34 -4.12
CA GLY A 311 8.07 16.89 -5.28
C GLY A 311 8.71 15.86 -6.21
N GLY A 312 9.81 16.27 -6.86
CA GLY A 312 10.44 15.51 -7.95
C GLY A 312 10.99 14.13 -7.56
N GLU A 313 11.09 13.80 -6.28
CA GLU A 313 11.43 12.46 -5.77
C GLU A 313 10.39 11.40 -6.15
N VAL A 314 9.15 11.80 -6.46
CA VAL A 314 8.08 10.88 -6.90
C VAL A 314 8.54 10.03 -8.08
N LEU A 315 9.25 10.60 -9.06
CA LEU A 315 9.68 9.85 -10.23
C LEU A 315 10.65 8.72 -9.84
N ASP A 316 11.65 9.03 -9.02
CA ASP A 316 12.65 8.06 -8.57
C ASP A 316 12.00 7.01 -7.63
N MET A 317 11.01 7.40 -6.82
CA MET A 317 10.22 6.49 -6.00
C MET A 317 9.41 5.50 -6.86
N LEU A 318 8.66 5.99 -7.86
CA LEU A 318 7.89 5.14 -8.77
C LEU A 318 8.79 4.22 -9.60
N GLN A 319 9.99 4.71 -9.99
CA GLN A 319 10.99 3.86 -10.63
C GLN A 319 11.47 2.75 -9.70
N ALA A 320 11.75 3.04 -8.42
CA ALA A 320 12.14 2.04 -7.45
C ALA A 320 11.08 0.94 -7.30
N MET A 321 9.81 1.34 -7.18
CA MET A 321 8.64 0.46 -7.12
C MET A 321 8.54 -0.48 -8.33
N ASN A 322 8.87 0.02 -9.53
CA ASN A 322 8.88 -0.76 -10.76
C ASN A 322 10.13 -1.64 -10.95
N THR A 323 11.23 -1.36 -10.22
CA THR A 323 12.55 -1.96 -10.47
C THR A 323 13.07 -2.77 -9.27
N GLY A 324 12.28 -3.75 -8.84
CA GLY A 324 12.72 -4.78 -7.90
C GLY A 324 12.74 -4.36 -6.42
N HIS A 325 12.12 -3.23 -6.08
CA HIS A 325 11.86 -2.78 -4.71
C HIS A 325 10.35 -2.71 -4.46
N ASP A 326 9.67 -3.82 -4.75
CA ASP A 326 8.23 -4.00 -4.59
C ASP A 326 7.81 -3.98 -3.12
N GLY A 327 6.53 -3.73 -2.86
CA GLY A 327 6.00 -3.60 -1.50
C GLY A 327 6.36 -2.29 -0.82
N SER A 328 6.80 -1.28 -1.57
CA SER A 328 7.12 0.04 -1.05
C SER A 328 5.87 0.78 -0.56
N LEU A 329 6.03 1.57 0.50
CA LEU A 329 4.96 2.34 1.12
C LEU A 329 5.29 3.83 1.04
N SER A 330 4.30 4.67 0.74
CA SER A 330 4.48 6.12 0.78
C SER A 330 3.22 6.84 1.22
N THR A 331 3.35 8.10 1.66
CA THR A 331 2.19 8.98 1.85
C THR A 331 2.18 10.18 0.91
N VAL A 332 0.99 10.68 0.59
CA VAL A 332 0.81 11.92 -0.17
C VAL A 332 -0.33 12.73 0.41
N HIS A 333 -0.16 14.05 0.51
CA HIS A 333 -1.29 14.92 0.80
C HIS A 333 -2.23 14.96 -0.41
N ALA A 334 -3.49 14.58 -0.24
CA ALA A 334 -4.53 14.68 -1.26
C ALA A 334 -5.93 14.67 -0.63
N ASN A 335 -6.92 15.19 -1.34
CA ASN A 335 -8.32 15.26 -0.89
C ASN A 335 -9.16 14.05 -1.34
N SER A 336 -8.61 13.18 -2.18
CA SER A 336 -9.23 11.92 -2.61
C SER A 336 -8.19 10.99 -3.25
N SER A 337 -8.53 9.72 -3.48
CA SER A 337 -7.68 8.80 -4.26
C SER A 337 -7.40 9.33 -5.68
N ARG A 338 -8.40 9.95 -6.32
CA ARG A 338 -8.25 10.55 -7.66
C ARG A 338 -7.34 11.78 -7.65
N ASP A 339 -7.50 12.65 -6.65
CA ASP A 339 -6.62 13.82 -6.47
C ASP A 339 -5.18 13.40 -6.20
N ALA A 340 -4.96 12.28 -5.48
CA ALA A 340 -3.62 11.74 -5.26
C ALA A 340 -2.90 11.43 -6.58
N LEU A 341 -3.57 10.82 -7.56
CA LEU A 341 -3.01 10.53 -8.88
C LEU A 341 -2.61 11.83 -9.62
N SER A 342 -3.50 12.82 -9.66
CA SER A 342 -3.21 14.12 -10.28
C SER A 342 -2.03 14.85 -9.62
N ARG A 343 -1.89 14.72 -8.29
CA ARG A 343 -0.76 15.29 -7.56
C ARG A 343 0.55 14.59 -7.89
N LEU A 344 0.55 13.26 -8.03
CA LEU A 344 1.74 12.54 -8.49
C LEU A 344 2.17 12.99 -9.89
N GLU A 345 1.23 13.18 -10.82
CA GLU A 345 1.53 13.75 -12.16
C GLU A 345 2.23 15.10 -12.04
N THR A 346 1.71 15.98 -11.19
CA THR A 346 2.29 17.32 -10.95
C THR A 346 3.69 17.24 -10.34
N MET A 347 3.89 16.35 -9.38
CA MET A 347 5.18 16.13 -8.72
C MET A 347 6.24 15.55 -9.67
N ILE A 348 5.85 14.69 -10.61
CA ILE A 348 6.75 14.20 -11.66
C ILE A 348 7.25 15.35 -12.55
N LEU A 349 6.40 16.32 -12.88
CA LEU A 349 6.81 17.51 -13.65
C LEU A 349 7.86 18.35 -12.91
N MET A 350 7.80 18.39 -11.56
CA MET A 350 8.79 19.10 -10.73
C MET A 350 10.17 18.42 -10.74
N SER A 351 10.29 17.20 -11.27
CA SER A 351 11.57 16.50 -11.40
C SER A 351 12.51 17.13 -12.46
N GLY A 352 12.01 18.06 -13.28
CA GLY A 352 12.75 18.72 -14.35
C GLY A 352 12.89 17.89 -15.64
N LEU A 353 12.32 16.68 -15.66
CA LEU A 353 12.25 15.83 -16.86
C LEU A 353 10.94 16.11 -17.62
N ALA A 354 11.06 16.49 -18.89
CA ALA A 354 9.92 16.65 -19.78
C ALA A 354 9.45 15.27 -20.27
N LEU A 355 8.58 14.61 -19.49
CA LEU A 355 7.93 13.37 -19.88
C LEU A 355 6.56 13.66 -20.52
N PRO A 356 6.18 12.96 -21.61
CA PRO A 356 4.80 12.99 -22.10
C PRO A 356 3.82 12.56 -20.99
N VAL A 357 2.63 13.19 -20.93
CA VAL A 357 1.61 12.92 -19.89
C VAL A 357 1.29 11.44 -19.78
N ARG A 358 1.12 10.76 -20.93
CA ARG A 358 0.90 9.32 -20.99
C ARG A 358 2.01 8.52 -20.29
N ALA A 359 3.27 8.86 -20.51
CA ALA A 359 4.39 8.16 -19.89
C ALA A 359 4.40 8.36 -18.36
N MET A 360 4.05 9.56 -17.87
CA MET A 360 3.93 9.81 -16.43
C MET A 360 2.83 8.95 -15.81
N ARG A 361 1.68 8.86 -16.48
CA ARG A 361 0.57 8.02 -16.05
C ARG A 361 0.94 6.53 -16.09
N ASP A 362 1.64 6.08 -17.12
CA ASP A 362 2.12 4.70 -17.23
C ASP A 362 3.04 4.35 -16.06
N TYR A 363 3.95 5.27 -15.67
CA TYR A 363 4.80 5.10 -14.48
C TYR A 363 3.97 4.96 -13.20
N ILE A 364 2.96 5.81 -13.01
CA ILE A 364 2.09 5.76 -11.82
C ILE A 364 1.29 4.45 -11.79
N ALA A 365 0.66 4.10 -12.91
CA ALA A 365 -0.24 2.95 -13.00
C ALA A 365 0.47 1.59 -12.94
N SER A 366 1.72 1.53 -13.40
CA SER A 366 2.55 0.32 -13.28
C SER A 366 3.16 0.15 -11.89
N ALA A 367 3.47 1.26 -11.21
CA ALA A 367 4.16 1.23 -9.93
C ALA A 367 3.23 1.04 -8.73
N LEU A 368 2.02 1.63 -8.75
CA LEU A 368 1.10 1.57 -7.60
C LEU A 368 0.08 0.45 -7.76
N ASP A 369 -0.14 -0.32 -6.70
CA ASP A 369 -1.18 -1.35 -6.65
C ASP A 369 -2.44 -0.83 -5.94
N ALA A 370 -2.28 -0.05 -4.88
CA ALA A 370 -3.41 0.46 -4.09
C ALA A 370 -3.18 1.87 -3.52
N ILE A 371 -4.28 2.63 -3.42
CA ILE A 371 -4.36 3.90 -2.70
C ILE A 371 -5.30 3.72 -1.51
N VAL A 372 -4.80 3.99 -0.31
CA VAL A 372 -5.59 3.98 0.93
C VAL A 372 -5.84 5.42 1.35
N HIS A 373 -7.08 5.87 1.26
CA HIS A 373 -7.46 7.25 1.58
C HIS A 373 -8.00 7.35 3.01
N VAL A 374 -7.38 8.22 3.80
CA VAL A 374 -7.74 8.49 5.20
C VAL A 374 -8.26 9.91 5.33
N ALA A 375 -9.37 10.06 6.07
CA ALA A 375 -9.93 11.36 6.38
C ALA A 375 -10.13 11.54 7.88
N ARG A 376 -10.04 12.80 8.32
CA ARG A 376 -10.51 13.23 9.64
C ARG A 376 -11.94 13.71 9.50
N LEU A 377 -12.87 13.07 10.20
CA LEU A 377 -14.29 13.43 10.21
C LEU A 377 -14.55 14.63 11.13
N SER A 378 -15.76 15.20 11.03
CA SER A 378 -16.17 16.39 11.79
C SER A 378 -16.19 16.18 13.31
N ASP A 379 -16.36 14.95 13.77
CA ASP A 379 -16.29 14.56 15.18
C ASP A 379 -14.84 14.46 15.71
N GLY A 380 -13.85 14.62 14.83
CA GLY A 380 -12.42 14.51 15.13
C GLY A 380 -11.86 13.10 14.97
N THR A 381 -12.69 12.09 14.69
CA THR A 381 -12.22 10.72 14.45
C THR A 381 -11.50 10.62 13.11
N ARG A 382 -10.55 9.70 13.02
CA ARG A 382 -9.80 9.40 11.80
C ARG A 382 -10.27 8.06 11.27
N LYS A 383 -10.68 8.01 10.00
CA LYS A 383 -11.24 6.82 9.35
C LYS A 383 -10.56 6.58 8.00
N VAL A 384 -10.28 5.32 7.66
CA VAL A 384 -10.04 4.94 6.26
C VAL A 384 -11.37 5.04 5.55
N VAL A 385 -11.49 6.01 4.64
CA VAL A 385 -12.76 6.29 3.94
C VAL A 385 -12.86 5.56 2.61
N ARG A 386 -11.71 5.20 2.02
CA ARG A 386 -11.68 4.53 0.73
C ARG A 386 -10.40 3.72 0.56
N VAL A 387 -10.51 2.55 -0.04
CA VAL A 387 -9.36 1.85 -0.61
C VAL A 387 -9.62 1.62 -2.08
N THR A 388 -8.70 2.08 -2.92
CA THR A 388 -8.80 2.08 -4.36
C THR A 388 -7.66 1.25 -4.93
N GLU A 389 -7.98 0.17 -5.66
CA GLU A 389 -7.00 -0.61 -6.43
C GLU A 389 -6.72 0.08 -7.76
N ILE A 390 -5.45 0.14 -8.15
CA ILE A 390 -5.04 0.60 -9.48
C ILE A 390 -5.00 -0.62 -10.41
N VAL A 391 -5.82 -0.60 -11.45
CA VAL A 391 -6.00 -1.75 -12.36
C VAL A 391 -5.02 -1.65 -13.53
N GLY A 392 -4.69 -0.43 -13.94
CA GLY A 392 -3.76 -0.14 -15.03
C GLY A 392 -4.12 1.17 -15.72
N MET A 393 -4.03 1.18 -17.04
CA MET A 393 -4.43 2.31 -17.87
C MET A 393 -5.30 1.87 -19.04
N GLU A 394 -6.27 2.72 -19.36
CA GLU A 394 -7.02 2.69 -20.61
C GLU A 394 -6.77 4.03 -21.31
N GLU A 395 -6.19 3.97 -22.51
CA GLU A 395 -5.70 5.14 -23.25
C GLU A 395 -4.71 6.00 -22.41
N ASP A 396 -5.12 7.22 -22.08
CA ASP A 396 -4.38 8.19 -21.27
C ASP A 396 -4.97 8.30 -19.86
N VAL A 397 -5.88 7.42 -19.43
CA VAL A 397 -6.53 7.49 -18.12
C VAL A 397 -6.09 6.31 -17.25
N ILE A 398 -5.64 6.61 -16.03
CA ILE A 398 -5.37 5.60 -15.01
C ILE A 398 -6.71 5.00 -14.57
N THR A 399 -6.87 3.70 -14.78
CA THR A 399 -8.06 2.96 -14.36
C THR A 399 -7.89 2.43 -12.95
N SER A 400 -8.90 2.66 -12.14
CA SER A 400 -8.88 2.34 -10.72
C SER A 400 -10.27 1.93 -10.26
N GLN A 401 -10.35 1.04 -9.28
CA GLN A 401 -11.61 0.56 -8.72
C GLN A 401 -11.60 0.63 -7.20
N ASP A 402 -12.71 1.07 -6.61
CA ASP A 402 -12.84 1.11 -5.16
C ASP A 402 -13.19 -0.29 -4.64
N ILE A 403 -12.34 -0.82 -3.76
CA ILE A 403 -12.53 -2.13 -3.11
C ILE A 403 -13.18 -1.98 -1.73
N PHE A 404 -13.09 -0.78 -1.15
CA PHE A 404 -13.68 -0.43 0.12
C PHE A 404 -14.16 1.03 0.10
N ILE A 405 -15.37 1.28 0.59
CA ILE A 405 -15.90 2.62 0.83
C ILE A 405 -16.51 2.67 2.23
N PHE A 406 -16.17 3.72 2.98
CA PHE A 406 -16.82 4.05 4.24
C PHE A 406 -18.13 4.78 3.95
N GLU A 407 -19.24 4.28 4.49
CA GLU A 407 -20.52 4.97 4.45
C GLU A 407 -20.83 5.59 5.82
N GLN A 408 -20.97 6.91 5.83
CA GLN A 408 -21.40 7.61 7.03
C GLN A 408 -22.89 7.33 7.25
N GLY A 409 -23.25 6.95 8.48
CA GLY A 409 -24.64 6.61 8.86
C GLY A 409 -25.62 7.70 8.43
N ARG A 410 -26.74 7.30 7.82
CA ARG A 410 -27.74 8.20 7.23
C ARG A 410 -29.00 8.21 8.12
N LEU A 411 -29.71 9.34 8.15
CA LEU A 411 -31.08 9.36 8.66
C LEU A 411 -32.01 8.82 7.57
N GLY A 412 -32.42 7.56 7.72
CA GLY A 412 -33.43 6.92 6.89
C GLY A 412 -34.85 7.28 7.34
N GLN A 413 -35.86 6.90 6.55
CA GLN A 413 -37.28 7.12 6.91
C GLN A 413 -37.71 6.38 8.18
N ALA A 414 -36.93 5.38 8.63
CA ALA A 414 -37.18 4.58 9.82
C ALA A 414 -36.34 4.99 11.05
N GLY A 415 -35.50 6.03 10.95
CA GLY A 415 -34.61 6.48 12.03
C GLY A 415 -33.15 6.63 11.59
N TYR A 416 -32.25 6.85 12.56
CA TYR A 416 -30.80 6.88 12.32
C TYR A 416 -30.30 5.47 12.01
N GLU A 417 -29.83 5.26 10.78
CA GLU A 417 -29.11 4.04 10.40
C GLU A 417 -27.65 4.19 10.85
N PRO A 418 -27.13 3.26 11.67
CA PRO A 418 -25.77 3.35 12.21
C PRO A 418 -24.70 3.33 11.11
N GLU A 419 -23.49 3.79 11.42
CA GLU A 419 -22.34 3.75 10.49
C GLU A 419 -22.11 2.32 9.98
N GLU A 420 -22.32 2.12 8.68
CA GLU A 420 -22.05 0.85 8.01
C GLU A 420 -20.83 0.98 7.11
N THR A 421 -20.00 -0.06 7.09
CA THR A 421 -18.82 -0.13 6.24
C THR A 421 -19.02 -1.23 5.23
N GLN A 422 -19.15 -0.87 3.95
CA GLN A 422 -19.34 -1.83 2.88
C GLN A 422 -18.00 -2.15 2.23
N LEU A 423 -17.59 -3.42 2.37
CA LEU A 423 -16.57 -4.00 1.50
C LEU A 423 -17.27 -4.32 0.17
N LEU A 424 -17.11 -3.45 -0.81
CA LEU A 424 -17.89 -3.49 -2.06
C LEU A 424 -17.63 -4.75 -2.91
N LYS A 425 -16.50 -5.43 -2.69
CA LYS A 425 -16.09 -6.63 -3.45
C LYS A 425 -15.99 -7.91 -2.61
N ALA A 426 -17.07 -8.28 -1.93
CA ALA A 426 -17.36 -9.69 -1.67
C ALA A 426 -18.27 -10.32 -2.75
N GLN A 427 -18.73 -9.52 -3.73
CA GLN A 427 -19.57 -9.98 -4.84
C GLN A 427 -19.01 -9.46 -6.18
N ALA A 428 -18.57 -10.40 -7.02
CA ALA A 428 -18.23 -10.28 -8.44
C ALA A 428 -16.84 -9.70 -8.85
N THR A 429 -16.07 -10.62 -9.44
CA THR A 429 -15.04 -10.46 -10.49
C THR A 429 -13.58 -10.32 -10.02
N ALA A 430 -12.85 -11.43 -10.21
CA ALA A 430 -11.43 -11.68 -10.02
C ALA A 430 -10.52 -10.43 -10.17
N SER A 431 -10.18 -9.83 -9.04
CA SER A 431 -9.08 -8.88 -8.88
C SER A 431 -7.77 -9.63 -8.57
N ARG A 432 -6.62 -8.97 -8.73
CA ARG A 432 -5.32 -9.52 -8.31
C ARG A 432 -5.26 -9.77 -6.80
N LEU A 433 -6.14 -9.13 -6.03
CA LEU A 433 -6.33 -9.34 -4.59
C LEU A 433 -7.18 -10.60 -4.26
N ASP A 434 -8.09 -11.02 -5.14
CA ASP A 434 -8.89 -12.25 -4.95
C ASP A 434 -8.06 -13.53 -5.11
N VAL A 435 -6.90 -13.44 -5.80
CA VAL A 435 -5.92 -14.53 -5.86
C VAL A 435 -5.29 -14.79 -4.49
N VAL A 436 -5.37 -13.82 -3.57
CA VAL A 436 -4.91 -13.94 -2.18
C VAL A 436 -6.07 -14.26 -1.22
N ALA A 437 -7.32 -13.92 -1.56
CA ALA A 437 -8.53 -14.24 -0.78
C ALA A 437 -9.22 -15.53 -1.26
N GLY A 438 -8.51 -16.67 -1.18
CA GLY A 438 -8.96 -17.93 -1.75
C GLY A 438 -10.20 -18.56 -1.08
N ARG A 439 -11.33 -18.60 -1.80
CA ARG A 439 -12.28 -19.73 -1.90
C ARG A 439 -13.08 -19.69 -3.22
N SER A 440 -12.47 -20.06 -4.35
CA SER A 440 -13.21 -20.36 -5.59
C SER A 440 -13.67 -21.83 -5.59
N SER A 441 -14.96 -22.10 -5.78
CA SER A 441 -15.49 -23.47 -5.84
C SER A 441 -14.87 -24.27 -6.99
N LEU A 442 -14.49 -25.54 -6.73
CA LEU A 442 -13.95 -26.46 -7.74
C LEU A 442 -14.85 -26.58 -8.97
N VAL A 443 -16.16 -26.42 -8.78
CA VAL A 443 -17.16 -26.43 -9.85
C VAL A 443 -16.91 -25.28 -10.84
N ALA A 444 -16.62 -24.06 -10.39
CA ALA A 444 -16.37 -22.93 -11.28
C ALA A 444 -15.11 -23.14 -12.14
N GLN A 445 -14.05 -23.72 -11.57
CA GLN A 445 -12.82 -24.03 -12.30
C GLN A 445 -13.04 -25.12 -13.36
N LEU A 446 -13.83 -26.14 -13.03
CA LEU A 446 -14.19 -27.22 -13.96
C LEU A 446 -15.11 -26.74 -15.09
N THR A 447 -16.06 -25.86 -14.78
CA THR A 447 -16.93 -25.22 -15.79
C THR A 447 -16.11 -24.40 -16.78
N ALA A 448 -15.20 -23.56 -16.29
CA ALA A 448 -14.31 -22.77 -17.14
C ALA A 448 -13.43 -23.67 -18.01
N LEU A 449 -12.87 -24.75 -17.45
CA LEU A 449 -12.06 -25.72 -18.19
C LEU A 449 -12.84 -26.39 -19.34
N ALA A 450 -14.08 -26.82 -19.06
CA ALA A 450 -14.94 -27.48 -20.05
C ALA A 450 -15.32 -26.52 -21.19
N GLN A 451 -15.68 -25.29 -20.86
CA GLN A 451 -16.06 -24.24 -21.81
C GLN A 451 -14.87 -23.84 -22.69
N GLN A 452 -13.69 -23.63 -22.10
CA GLN A 452 -12.46 -23.30 -22.83
C GLN A 452 -11.96 -24.46 -23.71
N ALA A 453 -12.31 -25.71 -23.38
CA ALA A 453 -12.05 -26.88 -24.22
C ALA A 453 -13.01 -26.99 -25.43
N GLY A 454 -13.95 -26.04 -25.59
CA GLY A 454 -14.93 -26.03 -26.67
C GLY A 454 -15.99 -27.12 -26.53
N SER A 455 -16.24 -27.61 -25.31
CA SER A 455 -17.36 -28.50 -25.06
C SER A 455 -18.63 -27.67 -24.91
N ARG A 456 -19.70 -28.03 -25.63
CA ARG A 456 -21.05 -27.46 -25.44
C ARG A 456 -21.76 -27.99 -24.19
N GLN A 457 -21.12 -28.92 -23.47
CA GLN A 457 -21.73 -29.64 -22.37
C GLN A 457 -21.67 -28.85 -21.06
N ALA A 458 -22.74 -28.96 -20.25
CA ALA A 458 -22.81 -28.38 -18.92
C ALA A 458 -21.73 -28.99 -18.00
N ALA A 459 -21.32 -28.27 -16.96
CA ALA A 459 -20.34 -28.73 -15.96
C ALA A 459 -20.65 -30.11 -15.36
N GLY A 460 -21.94 -30.51 -15.39
CA GLY A 460 -22.41 -31.83 -14.98
C GLY A 460 -21.79 -33.00 -15.76
N ASP A 461 -21.52 -32.86 -17.06
CA ASP A 461 -21.00 -33.98 -17.86
C ASP A 461 -19.52 -34.27 -17.56
N LEU A 462 -18.73 -33.23 -17.26
CA LEU A 462 -17.35 -33.39 -16.82
C LEU A 462 -17.27 -34.01 -15.41
N LEU A 463 -18.17 -33.60 -14.51
CA LEU A 463 -18.30 -34.20 -13.18
C LEU A 463 -18.76 -35.66 -13.25
N LEU A 464 -19.67 -35.98 -14.18
CA LEU A 464 -20.13 -37.34 -14.43
C LEU A 464 -19.01 -38.21 -15.02
N LEU A 465 -18.24 -37.69 -15.98
CA LEU A 465 -17.04 -38.37 -16.50
C LEU A 465 -16.00 -38.61 -15.40
N LEU A 466 -15.75 -37.63 -14.54
CA LEU A 466 -14.89 -37.78 -13.36
C LEU A 466 -15.39 -38.90 -12.45
N ALA A 467 -16.68 -38.90 -12.10
CA ALA A 467 -17.27 -39.93 -11.24
C ALA A 467 -17.19 -41.33 -11.87
N VAL A 468 -17.46 -41.46 -13.17
CA VAL A 468 -17.38 -42.73 -13.90
C VAL A 468 -15.94 -43.26 -13.93
N PHE A 469 -14.96 -42.41 -14.26
CA PHE A 469 -13.57 -42.84 -14.31
C PHE A 469 -13.03 -43.19 -12.91
N ILE A 470 -13.40 -42.43 -11.88
CA ILE A 470 -13.06 -42.75 -10.48
C ILE A 470 -13.67 -44.10 -10.09
N GLY A 471 -14.94 -44.34 -10.40
CA GLY A 471 -15.63 -45.60 -10.11
C GLY A 471 -15.02 -46.81 -10.80
N ILE A 472 -14.72 -46.70 -12.10
CA ILE A 472 -14.05 -47.77 -12.87
C ILE A 472 -12.65 -48.04 -12.31
N GLY A 473 -11.86 -46.99 -12.06
CA GLY A 473 -10.52 -47.12 -11.48
C GLY A 473 -10.55 -47.81 -10.11
N ALA A 474 -11.49 -47.41 -9.24
CA ALA A 474 -11.64 -48.01 -7.93
C ALA A 474 -12.06 -49.48 -7.99
N ALA A 475 -12.98 -49.85 -8.88
CA ALA A 475 -13.39 -51.24 -9.07
C ALA A 475 -12.23 -52.12 -9.57
N VAL A 476 -11.48 -51.65 -10.57
CA VAL A 476 -10.33 -52.38 -11.13
C VAL A 476 -9.19 -52.49 -10.10
N GLY A 477 -8.88 -51.41 -9.39
CA GLY A 477 -7.85 -51.38 -8.35
C GLY A 477 -8.18 -52.28 -7.17
N GLY A 478 -9.45 -52.29 -6.73
CA GLY A 478 -9.94 -53.19 -5.69
C GLY A 478 -9.89 -54.65 -6.12
N TRP A 479 -10.34 -54.96 -7.33
CA TRP A 479 -10.31 -56.33 -7.87
C TRP A 479 -8.88 -56.86 -8.04
N ARG A 480 -7.94 -56.02 -8.49
CA ARG A 480 -6.56 -56.44 -8.78
C ARG A 480 -5.69 -56.59 -7.55
N THR A 481 -5.94 -55.81 -6.50
CA THR A 481 -5.11 -55.75 -5.29
C THR A 481 -5.75 -56.42 -4.07
N GLY A 482 -7.06 -56.66 -4.09
CA GLY A 482 -7.81 -57.19 -2.94
C GLY A 482 -7.85 -56.23 -1.73
N SER A 483 -7.49 -54.95 -1.92
CA SER A 483 -7.33 -53.99 -0.83
C SER A 483 -8.09 -52.68 -1.09
N ALA A 484 -8.62 -52.08 -0.03
CA ALA A 484 -9.26 -50.76 -0.10
C ALA A 484 -8.27 -49.66 -0.53
N GLY A 485 -6.99 -49.80 -0.16
CA GLY A 485 -5.93 -48.88 -0.58
C GLY A 485 -5.71 -48.89 -2.10
N GLY A 486 -5.68 -50.07 -2.73
CA GLY A 486 -5.54 -50.18 -4.18
C GLY A 486 -6.74 -49.63 -4.96
N ALA A 487 -7.96 -49.77 -4.41
CA ALA A 487 -9.15 -49.12 -4.98
C ALA A 487 -9.04 -47.58 -4.93
N LEU A 488 -8.61 -47.02 -3.81
CA LEU A 488 -8.52 -45.56 -3.64
C LEU A 488 -7.46 -44.94 -4.56
N VAL A 489 -6.27 -45.54 -4.65
CA VAL A 489 -5.19 -45.06 -5.52
C VAL A 489 -5.60 -45.15 -7.00
N ALA A 490 -6.15 -46.28 -7.43
CA ALA A 490 -6.56 -46.47 -8.81
C ALA A 490 -7.71 -45.52 -9.22
N GLY A 491 -8.66 -45.26 -8.32
CA GLY A 491 -9.75 -44.30 -8.54
C GLY A 491 -9.27 -42.85 -8.67
N ILE A 492 -8.28 -42.43 -7.86
CA ILE A 492 -7.69 -41.09 -7.97
C ILE A 492 -6.96 -40.93 -9.32
N VAL A 493 -6.12 -41.90 -9.68
CA VAL A 493 -5.34 -41.86 -10.93
C VAL A 493 -6.24 -41.82 -12.15
N SER A 494 -7.28 -42.65 -12.21
CA SER A 494 -8.23 -42.64 -13.31
C SER A 494 -9.05 -41.34 -13.38
N GLY A 495 -9.38 -40.74 -12.23
CA GLY A 495 -10.06 -39.44 -12.16
C GLY A 495 -9.27 -38.28 -12.80
N PHE A 496 -7.93 -38.37 -12.87
CA PHE A 496 -7.12 -37.36 -13.58
C PHE A 496 -7.18 -37.48 -15.11
N LEU A 497 -7.62 -38.61 -15.67
CA LEU A 497 -7.65 -38.83 -17.13
C LEU A 497 -8.63 -37.88 -17.85
N PRO A 498 -9.90 -37.73 -17.41
CA PRO A 498 -10.80 -36.74 -18.00
C PRO A 498 -10.25 -35.31 -17.90
N VAL A 499 -9.70 -34.92 -16.74
CA VAL A 499 -9.14 -33.57 -16.53
C VAL A 499 -7.96 -33.32 -17.47
N GLY A 500 -7.04 -34.28 -17.59
CA GLY A 500 -5.90 -34.23 -18.51
C GLY A 500 -6.33 -34.14 -19.98
N TYR A 501 -7.35 -34.91 -20.39
CA TYR A 501 -7.93 -34.84 -21.73
C TYR A 501 -8.51 -33.45 -22.04
N PHE A 502 -9.28 -32.87 -21.11
CA PHE A 502 -9.85 -31.53 -21.27
C PHE A 502 -8.78 -30.43 -21.28
N LEU A 503 -7.74 -30.54 -20.45
CA LEU A 503 -6.58 -29.64 -20.49
C LEU A 503 -5.86 -29.70 -21.83
N TYR A 504 -5.62 -30.91 -22.34
CA TYR A 504 -5.02 -31.12 -23.66
C TYR A 504 -5.90 -30.55 -24.79
N LYS A 505 -7.20 -30.80 -24.75
CA LYS A 505 -8.17 -30.29 -25.74
C LYS A 505 -8.23 -28.75 -25.70
N ARG A 506 -8.28 -28.15 -24.51
CA ARG A 506 -8.21 -26.70 -24.29
C ARG A 506 -6.93 -26.12 -24.89
N GLN A 507 -5.77 -26.69 -24.57
CA GLN A 507 -4.50 -26.19 -25.07
C GLN A 507 -4.42 -26.24 -26.60
N ARG A 508 -4.84 -27.35 -27.22
CA ARG A 508 -4.89 -27.46 -28.69
C ARG A 508 -5.88 -26.48 -29.32
N ARG A 509 -7.05 -26.28 -28.71
CA ARG A 509 -8.06 -25.34 -29.21
C ARG A 509 -7.54 -23.91 -29.16
N LEU A 510 -6.97 -23.48 -28.04
CA LEU A 510 -6.43 -22.13 -27.87
C LEU A 510 -5.27 -21.86 -28.84
N GLN A 511 -4.38 -22.84 -29.07
CA GLN A 511 -3.31 -22.72 -30.06
C GLN A 511 -3.85 -22.51 -31.48
N ARG A 512 -4.80 -23.35 -31.91
CA ARG A 512 -5.45 -23.20 -33.23
C ARG A 512 -6.19 -21.88 -33.39
N PHE A 513 -6.79 -21.38 -32.30
CA PHE A 513 -7.43 -20.07 -32.29
C PHE A 513 -6.39 -18.97 -32.50
N GLN A 514 -5.32 -18.95 -31.68
CA GLN A 514 -4.26 -17.93 -31.75
C GLN A 514 -3.57 -17.89 -33.12
N GLU A 515 -3.30 -19.04 -33.72
CA GLU A 515 -2.66 -19.17 -35.04
C GLU A 515 -3.41 -18.44 -36.15
N ARG A 516 -4.75 -18.39 -36.09
CA ARG A 516 -5.60 -17.80 -37.12
C ARG A 516 -6.26 -16.49 -36.68
N PHE A 517 -5.98 -16.03 -35.47
CA PHE A 517 -6.67 -14.87 -34.89
C PHE A 517 -6.33 -13.58 -35.63
N ALA A 518 -5.08 -13.42 -36.07
CA ALA A 518 -4.68 -12.28 -36.90
C ALA A 518 -5.49 -12.19 -38.20
N ASP A 519 -5.77 -13.33 -38.84
CA ASP A 519 -6.57 -13.39 -40.06
C ASP A 519 -8.04 -12.97 -39.81
N ALA A 520 -8.58 -13.31 -38.63
CA ALA A 520 -9.91 -12.86 -38.21
C ALA A 520 -9.96 -11.33 -38.03
N VAL A 521 -8.95 -10.77 -37.35
CA VAL A 521 -8.84 -9.32 -37.13
C VAL A 521 -8.66 -8.56 -38.45
N ASP A 522 -7.85 -9.09 -39.37
CA ASP A 522 -7.66 -8.54 -40.73
C ASP A 522 -8.98 -8.56 -41.52
N MET A 523 -9.75 -9.66 -41.45
CA MET A 523 -11.05 -9.73 -42.11
C MET A 523 -12.06 -8.72 -41.55
N ILE A 524 -12.06 -8.51 -40.22
CA ILE A 524 -12.88 -7.47 -39.57
C ILE A 524 -12.48 -6.10 -40.11
N SER A 525 -11.18 -5.80 -40.10
CA SER A 525 -10.65 -4.52 -40.58
C SER A 525 -11.03 -4.24 -42.04
N ARG A 526 -10.84 -5.21 -42.95
CA ARG A 526 -11.21 -5.09 -44.37
C ARG A 526 -12.70 -4.85 -44.56
N SER A 527 -13.53 -5.59 -43.82
CA SER A 527 -15.00 -5.42 -43.87
C SER A 527 -15.41 -4.03 -43.42
N MET A 528 -14.81 -3.52 -42.34
CA MET A 528 -15.06 -2.16 -41.85
C MET A 528 -14.57 -1.08 -42.80
N ARG A 529 -13.43 -1.26 -43.48
CA ARG A 529 -12.96 -0.34 -44.54
C ARG A 529 -13.89 -0.29 -45.73
N ALA A 530 -14.57 -1.39 -46.04
CA ALA A 530 -15.60 -1.43 -47.06
C ALA A 530 -16.91 -0.73 -46.65
N GLY A 531 -16.97 -0.16 -45.44
CA GLY A 531 -18.11 0.61 -44.92
C GLY A 531 -19.08 -0.20 -44.05
N ASN A 532 -18.78 -1.46 -43.75
CA ASN A 532 -19.64 -2.27 -42.89
C ASN A 532 -19.51 -1.89 -41.41
N ALA A 533 -20.61 -2.05 -40.67
CA ALA A 533 -20.59 -1.94 -39.22
C ALA A 533 -19.76 -3.08 -38.59
N LEU A 534 -19.17 -2.82 -37.42
CA LEU A 534 -18.38 -3.80 -36.68
C LEU A 534 -19.16 -5.09 -36.39
N THR A 535 -20.47 -4.99 -36.11
CA THR A 535 -21.34 -6.14 -35.86
C THR A 535 -21.46 -7.05 -37.08
N SER A 536 -21.61 -6.46 -38.28
CA SER A 536 -21.61 -7.20 -39.56
C SER A 536 -20.24 -7.81 -39.85
N ALA A 537 -19.15 -7.13 -39.51
CA ALA A 537 -17.80 -7.65 -39.65
C ALA A 537 -17.52 -8.84 -38.72
N ILE A 538 -17.99 -8.80 -37.46
CA ILE A 538 -17.95 -9.91 -36.51
C ILE A 538 -18.79 -11.09 -37.01
N GLN A 539 -19.97 -10.83 -37.59
CA GLN A 539 -20.81 -11.87 -38.18
C GLN A 539 -20.12 -12.56 -39.36
N LEU A 540 -19.49 -11.78 -40.26
CA LEU A 540 -18.73 -12.30 -41.40
C LEU A 540 -17.62 -13.26 -40.94
N VAL A 541 -16.92 -12.94 -39.84
CA VAL A 541 -15.92 -13.83 -39.21
C VAL A 541 -16.54 -15.10 -38.68
N GLY A 542 -17.72 -15.00 -38.06
CA GLY A 542 -18.45 -16.15 -37.56
C GLY A 542 -18.91 -17.12 -38.66
N GLU A 543 -19.12 -16.63 -39.89
CA GLU A 543 -19.62 -17.40 -41.04
C GLU A 543 -18.49 -17.96 -41.93
N GLU A 544 -17.46 -17.16 -42.21
CA GLU A 544 -16.39 -17.50 -43.17
C GLU A 544 -15.18 -18.22 -42.54
N MET A 545 -14.87 -17.98 -41.26
CA MET A 545 -13.70 -18.59 -40.62
C MET A 545 -13.99 -19.98 -40.08
N ALA A 546 -13.04 -20.89 -40.23
CA ALA A 546 -13.14 -22.22 -39.63
C ALA A 546 -13.07 -22.20 -38.10
N ASP A 547 -13.62 -23.23 -37.46
CA ASP A 547 -13.55 -23.42 -36.01
C ASP A 547 -12.09 -23.63 -35.54
N PRO A 548 -11.70 -23.06 -34.38
CA PRO A 548 -12.55 -22.50 -33.32
C PRO A 548 -12.89 -21.00 -33.43
N ILE A 549 -12.34 -20.27 -34.41
CA ILE A 549 -12.59 -18.83 -34.55
C ILE A 549 -14.03 -18.57 -34.98
N GLY A 550 -14.49 -19.25 -36.03
CA GLY A 550 -15.86 -19.12 -36.53
C GLY A 550 -16.89 -19.33 -35.41
N GLN A 551 -16.77 -20.43 -34.66
CA GLN A 551 -17.61 -20.70 -33.49
C GLN A 551 -17.68 -19.54 -32.49
N GLU A 552 -16.53 -18.99 -32.08
CA GLU A 552 -16.48 -17.95 -31.04
C GLU A 552 -17.04 -16.62 -31.52
N PHE A 553 -16.71 -16.19 -32.74
CA PHE A 553 -17.24 -14.95 -33.32
C PHE A 553 -18.72 -15.07 -33.68
N ARG A 554 -19.19 -16.26 -34.08
CA ARG A 554 -20.61 -16.55 -34.26
C ARG A 554 -21.37 -16.45 -32.95
N GLN A 555 -20.78 -16.93 -31.85
CA GLN A 555 -21.38 -16.79 -30.52
C GLN A 555 -21.46 -15.31 -30.10
N VAL A 556 -20.41 -14.51 -30.33
CA VAL A 556 -20.45 -13.06 -30.07
C VAL A 556 -21.52 -12.37 -30.91
N ALA A 557 -21.62 -12.71 -32.21
CA ALA A 557 -22.66 -12.17 -33.09
C ALA A 557 -24.08 -12.52 -32.61
N GLU A 558 -24.27 -13.76 -32.14
CA GLU A 558 -25.55 -14.22 -31.61
C GLU A 558 -25.90 -13.55 -30.27
N GLU A 559 -24.95 -13.40 -29.35
CA GLU A 559 -25.10 -12.66 -28.10
C GLU A 559 -25.54 -11.21 -28.38
N ILE A 560 -24.89 -10.52 -29.32
CA ILE A 560 -25.27 -9.16 -29.74
C ILE A 560 -26.67 -9.15 -30.38
N ARG A 561 -27.00 -10.13 -31.22
CA ARG A 561 -28.33 -10.24 -31.85
C ARG A 561 -29.45 -10.47 -30.83
N LEU A 562 -29.14 -11.14 -29.72
CA LEU A 562 -30.05 -11.37 -28.59
C LEU A 562 -30.17 -10.14 -27.67
N GLY A 563 -29.49 -9.04 -27.98
CA GLY A 563 -29.60 -7.77 -27.26
C GLY A 563 -28.56 -7.56 -26.15
N LEU A 564 -27.54 -8.43 -26.04
CA LEU A 564 -26.39 -8.13 -25.18
C LEU A 564 -25.58 -6.97 -25.75
N ASP A 565 -25.02 -6.15 -24.85
CA ASP A 565 -24.12 -5.09 -25.26
C ASP A 565 -22.86 -5.68 -25.94
N PRO A 566 -22.40 -5.15 -27.09
CA PRO A 566 -21.20 -5.63 -27.77
C PRO A 566 -19.95 -5.72 -26.89
N THR A 567 -19.79 -4.84 -25.91
CA THR A 567 -18.68 -4.87 -24.93
C THR A 567 -18.77 -6.11 -24.04
N GLU A 568 -19.99 -6.45 -23.61
CA GLU A 568 -20.27 -7.59 -22.75
C GLU A 568 -20.12 -8.91 -23.52
N ALA A 569 -20.61 -8.98 -24.76
CA ALA A 569 -20.42 -10.13 -25.65
C ALA A 569 -18.93 -10.39 -25.94
N LEU A 570 -18.14 -9.33 -26.17
CA LEU A 570 -16.68 -9.42 -26.31
C LEU A 570 -15.97 -9.76 -24.99
N GLY A 571 -16.55 -9.40 -23.84
CA GLY A 571 -16.10 -9.88 -22.52
C GLY A 571 -16.28 -11.39 -22.37
N GLY A 572 -17.39 -11.94 -22.89
CA GLY A 572 -17.63 -13.38 -23.01
C GLY A 572 -16.57 -14.07 -23.86
N LEU A 573 -16.16 -13.47 -24.98
CA LEU A 573 -15.06 -13.99 -25.81
C LEU A 573 -13.73 -14.07 -25.02
N LYS A 574 -13.39 -13.04 -24.25
CA LYS A 574 -12.15 -12.99 -23.45
C LYS A 574 -12.09 -14.08 -22.38
N THR A 575 -13.23 -14.44 -21.78
CA THR A 575 -13.29 -15.52 -20.77
C THR A 575 -13.21 -16.91 -21.38
N ARG A 576 -13.82 -17.11 -22.56
CA ARG A 576 -13.76 -18.37 -23.33
C ARG A 576 -12.40 -18.59 -24.01
N VAL A 577 -11.73 -17.52 -24.41
CA VAL A 577 -10.40 -17.52 -25.03
C VAL A 577 -9.47 -16.57 -24.27
N PRO A 578 -8.87 -17.03 -23.16
CA PRO A 578 -7.96 -16.21 -22.36
C PRO A 578 -6.60 -16.06 -23.06
N SER A 579 -6.56 -15.20 -24.07
CA SER A 579 -5.37 -14.84 -24.84
C SER A 579 -5.13 -13.34 -24.75
N GLU A 580 -3.86 -12.93 -24.66
CA GLU A 580 -3.49 -11.51 -24.68
C GLU A 580 -4.00 -10.81 -25.95
N ASP A 581 -3.92 -11.46 -27.11
CA ASP A 581 -4.36 -10.89 -28.38
C ASP A 581 -5.87 -10.62 -28.42
N VAL A 582 -6.65 -11.52 -27.82
CA VAL A 582 -8.10 -11.36 -27.69
C VAL A 582 -8.41 -10.22 -26.72
N ALA A 583 -7.67 -10.12 -25.62
CA ALA A 583 -7.81 -9.01 -24.68
C ALA A 583 -7.50 -7.67 -25.36
N PHE A 584 -6.40 -7.57 -26.11
CA PHE A 584 -6.06 -6.36 -26.88
C PHE A 584 -7.10 -6.02 -27.94
N PHE A 585 -7.62 -7.02 -28.65
CA PHE A 585 -8.71 -6.84 -29.61
C PHE A 585 -9.97 -6.28 -28.94
N CYS A 586 -10.44 -6.89 -27.86
CA CYS A 586 -11.64 -6.42 -27.14
C CYS A 586 -11.43 -5.01 -26.57
N THR A 587 -10.24 -4.72 -26.03
CA THR A 587 -9.90 -3.38 -25.53
C THR A 587 -9.87 -2.36 -26.67
N ALA A 588 -9.26 -2.67 -27.82
CA ALA A 588 -9.22 -1.78 -28.98
C ALA A 588 -10.62 -1.45 -29.51
N VAL A 589 -11.50 -2.45 -29.58
CA VAL A 589 -12.90 -2.29 -29.97
C VAL A 589 -13.66 -1.41 -28.96
N ASN A 590 -13.51 -1.69 -27.66
CA ASN A 590 -14.22 -0.95 -26.61
C ASN A 590 -13.78 0.51 -26.54
N ILE A 591 -12.48 0.77 -26.65
CA ILE A 591 -11.90 2.11 -26.69
C ILE A 591 -12.49 2.91 -27.85
N GLN A 592 -12.48 2.36 -29.07
CA GLN A 592 -12.97 3.08 -30.24
C GLN A 592 -14.47 3.39 -30.17
N ARG A 593 -15.27 2.51 -29.55
CA ARG A 593 -16.70 2.72 -29.39
C ARG A 593 -17.03 3.94 -28.51
N VAL A 594 -16.16 4.25 -27.55
CA VAL A 594 -16.34 5.36 -26.59
C VAL A 594 -15.67 6.65 -27.07
N ALA A 595 -14.45 6.56 -27.61
CA ALA A 595 -13.65 7.73 -28.00
C ALA A 595 -13.95 8.24 -29.43
N GLY A 596 -14.47 7.37 -30.31
CA GLY A 596 -14.59 7.65 -31.74
C GLY A 596 -13.23 7.63 -32.47
N GLY A 597 -13.19 7.09 -33.69
CA GLY A 597 -11.94 6.95 -34.47
C GLY A 597 -12.00 5.88 -35.55
N ASN A 598 -10.94 5.74 -36.35
CA ASN A 598 -10.85 4.76 -37.44
C ASN A 598 -10.43 3.37 -36.88
N LEU A 599 -11.40 2.59 -36.41
CA LEU A 599 -11.17 1.25 -35.84
C LEU A 599 -10.39 0.33 -36.79
N ALA A 600 -10.65 0.43 -38.10
CA ALA A 600 -9.99 -0.43 -39.07
C ALA A 600 -8.46 -0.20 -39.12
N GLU A 601 -7.99 1.03 -38.94
CA GLU A 601 -6.54 1.28 -38.87
C GLU A 601 -5.90 0.67 -37.62
N ILE A 602 -6.60 0.71 -36.48
CA ILE A 602 -6.11 0.12 -35.23
C ILE A 602 -6.07 -1.41 -35.33
N LEU A 603 -7.12 -2.01 -35.90
CA LEU A 603 -7.20 -3.46 -36.10
C LEU A 603 -6.14 -3.97 -37.09
N ASP A 604 -5.81 -3.20 -38.14
CA ASP A 604 -4.70 -3.51 -39.05
C ASP A 604 -3.36 -3.59 -38.30
N ARG A 605 -3.04 -2.55 -37.52
CA ARG A 605 -1.79 -2.52 -36.74
C ARG A 605 -1.74 -3.66 -35.72
N LEU A 606 -2.88 -3.98 -35.10
CA LEU A 606 -2.99 -5.11 -34.18
C LEU A 606 -2.71 -6.43 -34.90
N SER A 607 -3.31 -6.66 -36.07
CA SER A 607 -3.06 -7.86 -36.88
C SER A 607 -1.59 -8.01 -37.27
N ASP A 608 -0.95 -6.93 -37.73
CA ASP A 608 0.48 -6.90 -38.09
C ASP A 608 1.39 -7.27 -36.91
N VAL A 609 1.10 -6.73 -35.72
CA VAL A 609 1.87 -7.01 -34.49
C VAL A 609 1.71 -8.48 -34.07
N ILE A 610 0.47 -9.00 -34.09
CA ILE A 610 0.20 -10.40 -33.74
C ILE A 610 0.96 -11.33 -34.70
N ARG A 611 0.91 -11.05 -36.01
CA ARG A 611 1.58 -11.85 -37.03
C ARG A 611 3.10 -11.85 -36.87
N LYS A 612 3.73 -10.67 -36.74
CA LYS A 612 5.18 -10.56 -36.50
C LYS A 612 5.62 -11.29 -35.23
N ARG A 613 4.82 -11.19 -34.16
CA ARG A 613 5.12 -11.90 -32.91
C ARG A 613 5.06 -13.41 -33.09
N PHE A 614 4.08 -13.92 -33.82
CA PHE A 614 3.95 -15.35 -34.09
C PHE A 614 5.10 -15.88 -34.99
N GLU A 615 5.52 -15.11 -35.99
CA GLU A 615 6.69 -15.44 -36.82
C GLU A 615 7.96 -15.58 -35.96
N LEU A 616 8.22 -14.62 -35.07
CA LEU A 616 9.35 -14.66 -34.13
C LEU A 616 9.27 -15.89 -33.19
N LEU A 617 8.09 -16.16 -32.64
CA LEU A 617 7.86 -17.32 -31.78
C LEU A 617 8.04 -18.65 -32.52
N SER A 618 7.63 -18.71 -33.80
CA SER A 618 7.81 -19.90 -34.64
C SER A 618 9.29 -20.17 -34.91
N HIS A 619 10.09 -19.14 -35.19
CA HIS A 619 11.55 -19.25 -35.36
C HIS A 619 12.23 -19.74 -34.08
N ALA A 620 11.87 -19.18 -32.92
CA ALA A 620 12.39 -19.60 -31.64
C ALA A 620 11.98 -21.06 -31.30
N ARG A 621 10.75 -21.46 -31.63
CA ARG A 621 10.28 -22.84 -31.42
C ARG A 621 11.04 -23.83 -32.29
N VAL A 622 11.34 -23.49 -33.55
CA VAL A 622 12.15 -24.32 -34.44
C VAL A 622 13.57 -24.47 -33.90
N LEU A 623 14.22 -23.38 -33.45
CA LEU A 623 15.57 -23.43 -32.87
C LEU A 623 15.64 -24.26 -31.57
N SER A 624 14.62 -24.18 -30.72
CA SER A 624 14.54 -24.97 -29.47
C SER A 624 14.14 -26.44 -29.67
N SER A 625 13.59 -26.79 -30.84
CA SER A 625 13.08 -28.13 -31.10
C SER A 625 14.18 -29.20 -31.09
N GLN A 626 15.37 -28.87 -31.62
CA GLN A 626 16.52 -29.78 -31.65
C GLN A 626 16.94 -30.23 -30.24
N GLN A 627 16.99 -29.30 -29.28
CA GLN A 627 17.37 -29.59 -27.89
C GLN A 627 16.33 -30.45 -27.17
N ARG A 628 15.04 -30.26 -27.48
CA ARG A 628 13.95 -31.07 -26.92
C ARG A 628 13.94 -32.49 -27.47
N TYR A 629 14.20 -32.67 -28.75
CA TYR A 629 14.32 -34.01 -29.33
C TYR A 629 15.51 -34.76 -28.73
N ALA A 630 16.67 -34.12 -28.56
CA ALA A 630 17.81 -34.72 -27.87
C ALA A 630 17.45 -35.17 -26.44
N ALA A 631 16.71 -34.35 -25.68
CA ALA A 631 16.23 -34.69 -24.34
C ALA A 631 15.31 -35.92 -24.33
N ILE A 632 14.39 -36.02 -25.29
CA ILE A 632 13.46 -37.15 -25.42
C ILE A 632 14.21 -38.42 -25.80
N PHE A 633 15.11 -38.36 -26.78
CA PHE A 633 15.91 -39.50 -27.21
C PHE A 633 16.80 -40.02 -26.07
N VAL A 634 17.54 -39.14 -25.39
CA VAL A 634 18.38 -39.53 -24.24
C VAL A 634 17.52 -40.05 -23.09
N GLY A 635 16.39 -39.40 -22.81
CA GLY A 635 15.46 -39.78 -21.75
C GLY A 635 14.83 -41.16 -21.93
N LEU A 636 14.41 -41.49 -23.16
CA LEU A 636 13.76 -42.77 -23.49
C LEU A 636 14.75 -43.88 -23.84
N SER A 637 15.99 -43.56 -24.20
CA SER A 637 16.97 -44.55 -24.66
C SER A 637 17.15 -45.74 -23.70
N PRO A 638 17.22 -45.59 -22.36
CA PRO A 638 17.43 -46.75 -21.49
C PRO A 638 16.23 -47.70 -21.49
N VAL A 639 15.01 -47.17 -21.62
CA VAL A 639 13.79 -47.98 -21.69
C VAL A 639 13.72 -48.71 -23.03
N VAL A 640 13.99 -48.00 -24.12
CA VAL A 640 14.00 -48.58 -25.48
C VAL A 640 15.08 -49.67 -25.59
N PHE A 641 16.29 -49.40 -25.11
CA PHE A 641 17.36 -50.40 -25.07
C PHE A 641 17.00 -51.57 -24.16
N SER A 642 16.41 -51.34 -22.99
CA SER A 642 16.01 -52.43 -22.10
C SER A 642 14.97 -53.35 -22.76
N ILE A 643 13.96 -52.79 -23.43
CA ILE A 643 12.98 -53.55 -24.20
C ILE A 643 13.67 -54.32 -25.34
N LEU A 644 14.56 -53.65 -26.08
CA LEU A 644 15.29 -54.26 -27.18
C LEU A 644 16.17 -55.43 -26.72
N PHE A 645 16.94 -55.25 -25.64
CA PHE A 645 17.78 -56.29 -25.05
C PHE A 645 16.97 -57.48 -24.53
N TYR A 646 15.78 -57.22 -23.98
CA TYR A 646 14.86 -58.28 -23.55
C TYR A 646 14.46 -59.19 -24.71
N PHE A 647 14.27 -58.65 -25.92
CA PHE A 647 13.92 -59.44 -27.10
C PHE A 647 15.14 -60.06 -27.82
N ILE A 648 16.26 -59.34 -27.88
CA ILE A 648 17.47 -59.81 -28.59
C ILE A 648 18.20 -60.90 -27.80
N SER A 649 18.27 -60.76 -26.48
CA SER A 649 18.99 -61.68 -25.60
C SER A 649 18.09 -62.10 -24.44
N PRO A 650 17.21 -63.10 -24.66
CA PRO A 650 16.39 -63.66 -23.60
C PRO A 650 17.26 -64.11 -22.42
N GLY A 651 16.87 -63.74 -21.21
CA GLY A 651 17.59 -64.03 -19.97
C GLY A 651 18.72 -63.05 -19.59
N TYR A 652 18.96 -62.01 -20.40
CA TYR A 652 19.96 -60.97 -20.09
C TYR A 652 19.70 -60.27 -18.74
N PHE A 653 18.44 -60.13 -18.34
CA PHE A 653 18.04 -59.47 -17.10
C PHE A 653 17.82 -60.44 -15.93
N ASP A 654 17.96 -61.75 -16.10
CA ASP A 654 17.68 -62.74 -15.04
C ASP A 654 18.56 -62.52 -13.80
N PRO A 655 19.88 -62.26 -13.91
CA PRO A 655 20.71 -61.97 -12.75
C PRO A 655 20.29 -60.70 -12.01
N LEU A 656 19.73 -59.72 -12.74
CA LEU A 656 19.21 -58.50 -12.15
C LEU A 656 17.90 -58.80 -11.43
N ILE A 657 16.97 -59.55 -12.01
CA ILE A 657 15.64 -59.83 -11.46
C ILE A 657 15.69 -60.77 -10.24
N GLU A 658 16.59 -61.76 -10.27
CA GLU A 658 16.75 -62.74 -9.18
C GLU A 658 17.51 -62.18 -7.95
N SER A 659 18.16 -61.02 -8.10
CA SER A 659 18.90 -60.39 -7.01
C SER A 659 17.98 -59.76 -5.96
N PRO A 660 18.21 -59.96 -4.65
CA PRO A 660 17.49 -59.27 -3.59
C PRO A 660 17.62 -57.74 -3.64
N SER A 661 18.70 -57.23 -4.25
CA SER A 661 18.97 -55.79 -4.38
C SER A 661 18.41 -55.15 -5.65
N ALA A 662 17.76 -55.93 -6.54
CA ALA A 662 17.21 -55.46 -7.80
C ALA A 662 16.28 -54.25 -7.68
N PRO A 663 15.29 -54.23 -6.75
CA PRO A 663 14.33 -53.14 -6.69
C PRO A 663 14.99 -51.80 -6.32
N MET A 664 16.04 -51.84 -5.49
CA MET A 664 16.80 -50.66 -5.10
C MET A 664 17.65 -50.10 -6.24
N LEU A 665 18.36 -50.95 -6.99
CA LEU A 665 19.20 -50.52 -8.10
C LEU A 665 18.37 -49.97 -9.27
N VAL A 666 17.29 -50.66 -9.62
CA VAL A 666 16.37 -50.22 -10.68
C VAL A 666 15.65 -48.93 -10.25
N GLY A 667 15.18 -48.86 -8.99
CA GLY A 667 14.55 -47.66 -8.44
C GLY A 667 15.49 -46.45 -8.42
N GLY A 668 16.73 -46.63 -7.99
CA GLY A 668 17.75 -45.57 -7.98
C GLY A 668 18.10 -45.09 -9.40
N GLY A 669 18.28 -46.02 -10.34
CA GLY A 669 18.52 -45.70 -11.75
C GLY A 669 17.36 -44.93 -12.39
N LEU A 670 16.11 -45.36 -12.16
CA LEU A 670 14.93 -44.65 -12.63
C LEU A 670 14.81 -43.25 -12.02
N LEU A 671 15.11 -43.10 -10.73
CA LEU A 671 15.10 -41.81 -10.07
C LEU A 671 16.13 -40.84 -10.68
N MET A 672 17.37 -41.30 -10.87
CA MET A 672 18.40 -40.48 -11.53
C MET A 672 18.03 -40.14 -12.98
N GLN A 673 17.41 -41.07 -13.70
CA GLN A 673 16.92 -40.84 -15.05
C GLN A 673 15.81 -39.77 -15.08
N ILE A 674 14.88 -39.81 -14.13
CA ILE A 674 13.81 -38.80 -13.99
C ILE A 674 14.41 -37.43 -13.67
N ILE A 675 15.38 -37.36 -12.75
CA ILE A 675 16.07 -36.11 -12.39
C ILE A 675 16.84 -35.56 -13.60
N GLY A 676 17.62 -36.39 -14.28
CA GLY A 676 18.37 -36.00 -15.48
C GLY A 676 17.45 -35.50 -16.59
N PHE A 677 16.36 -36.21 -16.87
CA PHE A 677 15.35 -35.78 -17.82
C PHE A 677 14.73 -34.42 -17.44
N ALA A 678 14.40 -34.21 -16.16
CA ALA A 678 13.85 -32.96 -15.67
C ALA A 678 14.82 -31.77 -15.84
N VAL A 679 16.11 -31.99 -15.57
CA VAL A 679 17.16 -30.96 -15.74
C VAL A 679 17.32 -30.58 -17.21
N ILE A 680 17.48 -31.57 -18.10
CA ILE A 680 17.63 -31.34 -19.54
C ILE A 680 16.38 -30.66 -20.10
N TRP A 681 15.19 -31.12 -19.69
CA TRP A 681 13.91 -30.54 -20.11
C TRP A 681 13.76 -29.08 -19.65
N ARG A 682 14.27 -28.75 -18.45
CA ARG A 682 14.29 -27.38 -17.94
C ARG A 682 15.24 -26.48 -18.75
N MET A 683 16.41 -26.99 -19.14
CA MET A 683 17.35 -26.26 -20.00
C MET A 683 16.81 -26.03 -21.42
N ALA A 684 16.05 -26.98 -21.97
CA ALA A 684 15.45 -26.88 -23.31
C ALA A 684 14.16 -26.03 -23.37
N ARG A 685 13.68 -25.51 -22.23
CA ARG A 685 12.58 -24.54 -22.18
C ARG A 685 13.14 -23.12 -22.23
N ILE A 686 13.33 -22.61 -23.44
CA ILE A 686 13.43 -21.16 -23.66
C ILE A 686 12.06 -20.56 -23.29
N LYS A 687 12.02 -19.71 -22.26
CA LYS A 687 10.87 -18.84 -22.02
C LYS A 687 10.96 -17.73 -23.07
N VAL A 688 10.08 -17.77 -24.06
CA VAL A 688 9.84 -16.66 -24.98
C VAL A 688 8.61 -15.92 -24.49
#